data_AF-A0A451AHV7-F1
#
_entry.id   AF-A0A451AHV7-F1
#
_cell.length_a   1.000
_cell.length_b   1.000
_cell.length_c   1.000
_cell.angle_alpha   90.00
_cell.angle_beta   90.00
_cell.angle_gamma   90.00
#
_symmetry.space_group_name_H-M   'P 1'
#
loop_
_entity.id
_entity.type
_entity.pdbx_description
1 polymer ?
#
loop_
_entity_poly.entity_id
_entity_poly.type
_entity_poly.pdbx_seq_one_letter_code
_entity_poly.pdbx_strand_id
1 'polypeptide(L)'
;MLTHHNLLYNEEMIRQGFGHGEDTVHVVWLPLLHDMGLIGNLLQSLYLGTPCILFSPVSFLQKPLRWLQAISGYKATTSGGPNFAYDLCVEKITPEQRLDLDLSSWTLAFNGAEPIRAETLERFTETFASCGFRHETFYPCYGLAETTVFVSGGPKAILPVIHETSLESDRITDGKRKVVGCGQTDWLEQRVVITEPESFIPCPDEQVGEVWISGPHVAQGYWNRLEETEETFRAHLADTGEGPGDGPFLRTGDLGFLKDGELFVTGRLKDLIIIHGQNYYPQDIELTVERTLDFIKVNGCAAASITMDGKERLVMPLEASRELTRKIKAVLKQQAPSPNEHSAQSARAREELDRTVGSIAAQVREAVAREHEISLYALAFLKPGQFPRTTSGKVQRRACRALFLEERDKSLFFWHEHDETGETEGAPDDDNLSVLNYLRDHNPSLDRTRRMIHDCVVNYLKQAEHLGVNRIDHDRSFMSLGIDFLGVATIREELERELSRKVTLDAIHEFDTVNKLAAQLESESGKTKAEDRPIRPTKNAISGWLVDKIAQLIAIPPNRIDTGRPFASYGLNSIAVVSLSGELGEWLGKPLPPTLVYDYPTIEKLARHIAETQVTEIRADSAIEQLSDADFEKYVQGIPENFHKTDCFVECRELKERNKIFHQQQVDNPYFRVNQAITGTVAKIEDREFISFSSYNYIGLSGDARVTEAACEAIRRYGTSSSASRVVTGEKPVHGALERALAEFLGTESCLVFVSGHATNVTTIGHLFSSRDLIIYDALAHNSIVQGALLSGASQISFAHNDYEQLDAILSRNRHLHERVLIAVEGVYSMDGDIAPLPRLIRVKQKYKAILMVDEAHSIGVLGKSGAGAREYHRIDPADVDIWMGTLSKALVGCGGYIAGNHLLVEYLKNTAPGFVYSVGMTPANAAAALAALEILQREPERLDRLQENSRLFLEYAKAKGLDTGSSHHTPIVPIITGDSARAIKLSHRLFKNGIDVHPIMSPHVPEGEARLRFFITSEHTKGQIDYAVDQTAQLL
;
A
#
# COMPACT_ATOMS: atom_id res chain seq x y z
N MET A 1 24.22 27.58 3.88
CA MET A 1 25.36 27.81 2.96
C MET A 1 26.58 27.25 3.63
N LEU A 2 27.06 26.11 3.13
CA LEU A 2 28.20 25.40 3.71
C LEU A 2 29.46 25.69 2.88
N THR A 3 30.57 25.91 3.56
CA THR A 3 31.91 25.97 2.96
C THR A 3 32.63 24.64 3.19
N HIS A 4 33.69 24.38 2.39
CA HIS A 4 34.57 23.24 2.65
C HIS A 4 35.23 23.30 4.04
N HIS A 5 35.42 24.51 4.60
CA HIS A 5 35.96 24.66 5.96
C HIS A 5 34.96 24.20 7.01
N ASN A 6 33.67 24.55 6.89
CA ASN A 6 32.63 24.07 7.81
C ASN A 6 32.57 22.54 7.84
N LEU A 7 32.59 21.92 6.65
CA LEU A 7 32.62 20.46 6.48
C LEU A 7 33.85 19.84 7.15
N LEU A 8 35.06 20.22 6.74
CA LEU A 8 36.29 19.64 7.28
C LEU A 8 36.46 19.84 8.80
N TYR A 9 35.95 20.96 9.35
CA TYR A 9 35.96 21.20 10.79
C TYR A 9 34.98 20.25 11.50
N ASN A 10 33.78 20.05 10.95
CA ASN A 10 32.79 19.17 11.56
C ASN A 10 33.16 17.68 11.41
N GLU A 11 33.82 17.24 10.34
CA GLU A 11 34.36 15.85 10.26
C GLU A 11 35.41 15.58 11.37
N GLU A 12 36.27 16.55 11.67
CA GLU A 12 37.22 16.45 12.79
C GLU A 12 36.51 16.47 14.15
N MET A 13 35.46 17.28 14.32
CA MET A 13 34.60 17.22 15.53
C MET A 13 33.95 15.85 15.68
N ILE A 14 33.40 15.27 14.61
CA ILE A 14 32.81 13.92 14.63
C ILE A 14 33.89 12.89 14.92
N ARG A 15 35.10 13.03 14.38
CA ARG A 15 36.20 12.09 14.62
C ARG A 15 36.58 12.05 16.10
N GLN A 16 36.69 13.22 16.75
CA GLN A 16 36.97 13.31 18.17
C GLN A 16 35.78 12.87 19.03
N GLY A 17 34.58 13.39 18.75
CA GLY A 17 33.35 13.10 19.50
C GLY A 17 32.97 11.63 19.47
N PHE A 18 32.89 11.03 18.28
CA PHE A 18 32.51 9.62 18.11
C PHE A 18 33.69 8.67 18.37
N GLY A 19 34.90 9.19 18.62
CA GLY A 19 36.11 8.39 18.78
C GLY A 19 36.38 7.49 17.56
N HIS A 20 36.18 8.02 16.36
CA HIS A 20 36.47 7.30 15.11
C HIS A 20 37.98 7.30 14.81
N GLY A 21 38.47 6.17 14.31
CA GLY A 21 39.85 5.98 13.84
C GLY A 21 39.92 5.04 12.64
N GLU A 22 41.11 4.53 12.33
CA GLU A 22 41.37 3.68 11.15
C GLU A 22 40.58 2.34 11.17
N ASP A 23 40.27 1.81 12.36
CA ASP A 23 39.46 0.60 12.55
C ASP A 23 37.93 0.85 12.49
N THR A 24 37.49 2.04 12.09
CA THR A 24 36.05 2.36 12.01
C THR A 24 35.43 1.67 10.79
N VAL A 25 34.31 0.98 10.96
CA VAL A 25 33.52 0.40 9.86
C VAL A 25 32.10 0.93 9.97
N HIS A 26 31.68 1.72 8.98
CA HIS A 26 30.38 2.36 8.95
C HIS A 26 29.35 1.46 8.26
N VAL A 27 28.18 1.28 8.87
CA VAL A 27 26.96 0.78 8.20
C VAL A 27 25.90 1.87 8.20
N VAL A 28 25.33 2.16 7.04
CA VAL A 28 24.49 3.34 6.84
C VAL A 28 23.28 3.01 5.97
N TRP A 29 22.09 3.31 6.49
CA TRP A 29 20.82 3.26 5.75
C TRP A 29 20.15 4.64 5.63
N LEU A 30 20.71 5.66 6.28
CA LEU A 30 20.17 7.02 6.23
C LEU A 30 20.29 7.59 4.80
N PRO A 31 19.31 8.38 4.33
CA PRO A 31 19.38 8.96 2.99
C PRO A 31 20.60 9.89 2.85
N LEU A 32 21.32 9.82 1.72
CA LEU A 32 22.41 10.77 1.39
C LEU A 32 21.92 12.20 1.07
N LEU A 33 20.60 12.44 1.18
CA LEU A 33 19.96 13.76 1.14
C LEU A 33 19.75 14.34 2.56
N HIS A 34 20.08 13.57 3.60
CA HIS A 34 20.05 13.96 5.01
C HIS A 34 21.49 14.25 5.46
N ASP A 35 21.70 15.33 6.22
CA ASP A 35 23.00 15.73 6.76
C ASP A 35 23.77 14.58 7.46
N MET A 36 23.16 13.86 8.39
CA MET A 36 23.74 12.71 9.08
C MET A 36 24.06 11.53 8.15
N GLY A 37 23.32 11.34 7.07
CA GLY A 37 23.61 10.29 6.08
C GLY A 37 24.77 10.65 5.16
N LEU A 38 24.84 11.92 4.74
CA LEU A 38 25.89 12.42 3.84
C LEU A 38 27.18 12.74 4.58
N ILE A 39 27.13 13.57 5.61
CA ILE A 39 28.28 14.16 6.29
C ILE A 39 28.82 13.16 7.31
N GLY A 40 28.15 13.00 8.46
CA GLY A 40 28.59 12.17 9.58
C GLY A 40 28.66 10.66 9.34
N ASN A 41 28.48 10.21 8.09
CA ASN A 41 28.64 8.82 7.69
C ASN A 41 29.45 8.68 6.39
N LEU A 42 28.95 9.12 5.23
CA LEU A 42 29.66 8.93 3.96
C LEU A 42 30.92 9.81 3.85
N LEU A 43 30.82 11.12 4.09
CA LEU A 43 31.98 12.01 4.05
C LEU A 43 32.95 11.71 5.20
N GLN A 44 32.45 11.40 6.40
CA GLN A 44 33.29 10.97 7.51
C GLN A 44 34.11 9.71 7.17
N SER A 45 33.50 8.71 6.50
CA SER A 45 34.24 7.52 6.04
C SER A 45 35.34 7.89 5.04
N LEU A 46 35.09 8.85 4.15
CA LEU A 46 36.07 9.36 3.18
C LEU A 46 37.17 10.21 3.84
N TYR A 47 36.84 10.96 4.89
CA TYR A 47 37.78 11.76 5.69
C TYR A 47 38.78 10.87 6.43
N LEU A 48 38.31 9.73 6.96
CA LEU A 48 39.13 8.75 7.67
C LEU A 48 39.80 7.72 6.76
N GLY A 49 39.34 7.57 5.51
CA GLY A 49 39.80 6.53 4.60
C GLY A 49 39.27 5.12 4.92
N THR A 50 38.11 5.03 5.59
CA THR A 50 37.57 3.78 6.16
C THR A 50 36.43 3.15 5.34
N PRO A 51 36.11 1.85 5.56
CA PRO A 51 35.01 1.19 4.87
C PRO A 51 33.62 1.74 5.24
N CYS A 52 32.80 2.02 4.21
CA CYS A 52 31.41 2.45 4.35
C CYS A 52 30.47 1.51 3.60
N ILE A 53 29.56 0.86 4.33
CA ILE A 53 28.54 -0.04 3.78
C ILE A 53 27.21 0.70 3.71
N LEU A 54 26.83 1.06 2.48
CA LEU A 54 25.61 1.80 2.15
C LEU A 54 24.50 0.84 1.70
N PHE A 55 23.29 1.00 2.22
CA PHE A 55 22.10 0.36 1.65
C PHE A 55 20.86 1.27 1.71
N SER A 56 19.83 0.94 0.92
CA SER A 56 18.67 1.82 0.74
C SER A 56 17.83 1.97 2.02
N PRO A 57 17.42 3.21 2.40
CA PRO A 57 16.47 3.43 3.50
C PRO A 57 15.15 2.66 3.29
N VAL A 58 14.72 2.48 2.04
CA VAL A 58 13.53 1.69 1.70
C VAL A 58 13.75 0.21 2.03
N SER A 59 14.96 -0.31 1.80
CA SER A 59 15.29 -1.70 2.13
C SER A 59 15.35 -1.95 3.64
N PHE A 60 15.76 -0.96 4.44
CA PHE A 60 15.61 -0.96 5.90
C PHE A 60 14.13 -0.97 6.31
N LEU A 61 13.34 0.03 5.88
CA LEU A 61 11.93 0.16 6.25
C LEU A 61 11.08 -1.06 5.87
N GLN A 62 11.40 -1.74 4.76
CA GLN A 62 10.75 -2.99 4.36
C GLN A 62 11.11 -4.19 5.24
N LYS A 63 12.36 -4.27 5.71
CA LYS A 63 12.85 -5.39 6.53
C LYS A 63 13.96 -4.91 7.48
N PRO A 64 13.61 -4.40 8.68
CA PRO A 64 14.55 -3.76 9.61
C PRO A 64 15.74 -4.65 9.99
N LEU A 65 15.52 -5.97 10.05
CA LEU A 65 16.56 -6.98 10.26
C LEU A 65 17.80 -6.80 9.37
N ARG A 66 17.64 -6.29 8.14
CA ARG A 66 18.78 -6.04 7.22
C ARG A 66 19.82 -5.09 7.80
N TRP A 67 19.42 -4.14 8.65
CA TRP A 67 20.34 -3.22 9.32
C TRP A 67 21.24 -3.95 10.31
N LEU A 68 20.63 -4.75 11.19
CA LEU A 68 21.36 -5.54 12.18
C LEU A 68 22.18 -6.67 11.53
N GLN A 69 21.69 -7.26 10.43
CA GLN A 69 22.44 -8.21 9.62
C GLN A 69 23.66 -7.57 8.93
N ALA A 70 23.54 -6.33 8.44
CA ALA A 70 24.69 -5.60 7.89
C ALA A 70 25.74 -5.30 8.97
N ILE A 71 25.31 -4.88 10.16
CA ILE A 71 26.22 -4.67 11.32
C ILE A 71 26.93 -5.98 11.69
N SER A 72 26.17 -7.07 11.86
CA SER A 72 26.68 -8.40 12.22
C SER A 72 27.64 -8.99 11.18
N GLY A 73 27.29 -8.89 9.88
CA GLY A 73 28.03 -9.48 8.78
C GLY A 73 29.31 -8.72 8.39
N TYR A 74 29.27 -7.38 8.42
CA TYR A 74 30.45 -6.54 8.13
C TYR A 74 31.27 -6.18 9.37
N LYS A 75 30.87 -6.65 10.56
CA LYS A 75 31.46 -6.28 11.87
C LYS A 75 31.55 -4.77 12.06
N ALA A 76 30.45 -4.09 11.74
CA ALA A 76 30.40 -2.63 11.76
C ALA A 76 30.56 -2.09 13.18
N THR A 77 31.46 -1.12 13.34
CA THR A 77 31.78 -0.54 14.65
C THR A 77 30.97 0.71 14.97
N THR A 78 30.44 1.39 13.94
CA THR A 78 29.59 2.58 14.04
C THR A 78 28.38 2.49 13.10
N SER A 79 27.20 2.84 13.63
CA SER A 79 25.92 2.93 12.90
C SER A 79 24.88 3.58 13.80
N GLY A 80 23.75 4.05 13.26
CA GLY A 80 22.74 4.71 14.08
C GLY A 80 21.54 5.26 13.33
N GLY A 81 20.71 6.00 14.05
CA GLY A 81 19.48 6.62 13.57
C GLY A 81 18.63 7.19 14.72
N PRO A 82 17.50 7.84 14.44
CA PRO A 82 16.59 8.34 15.47
C PRO A 82 15.79 7.20 16.16
N ASN A 83 15.15 7.50 17.30
CA ASN A 83 14.33 6.57 18.11
C ASN A 83 13.53 5.54 17.28
N PHE A 84 12.78 5.98 16.27
CA PHE A 84 11.90 5.10 15.47
C PHE A 84 12.65 3.92 14.84
N ALA A 85 13.93 4.09 14.47
CA ALA A 85 14.70 3.04 13.81
C ALA A 85 15.00 1.87 14.75
N TYR A 86 15.34 2.20 16.00
CA TYR A 86 15.52 1.23 17.08
C TYR A 86 14.17 0.58 17.47
N ASP A 87 13.12 1.38 17.66
CA ASP A 87 11.78 0.89 17.98
C ASP A 87 11.24 -0.06 16.89
N LEU A 88 11.45 0.27 15.61
CA LEU A 88 11.03 -0.55 14.48
C LEU A 88 11.80 -1.89 14.41
N CYS A 89 13.06 -1.92 14.82
CA CYS A 89 13.80 -3.18 15.01
C CYS A 89 13.19 -4.02 16.15
N VAL A 90 12.87 -3.42 17.30
CA VAL A 90 12.20 -4.10 18.42
C VAL A 90 10.85 -4.69 18.00
N GLU A 91 10.02 -3.91 17.29
CA GLU A 91 8.69 -4.33 16.84
C GLU A 91 8.68 -5.43 15.77
N LYS A 92 9.71 -5.51 14.90
CA LYS A 92 9.67 -6.33 13.67
C LYS A 92 10.60 -7.52 13.66
N ILE A 93 11.62 -7.54 14.53
CA ILE A 93 12.61 -8.62 14.55
C ILE A 93 12.20 -9.66 15.59
N THR A 94 11.76 -10.82 15.12
CA THR A 94 11.29 -11.91 16.00
C THR A 94 12.46 -12.55 16.75
N PRO A 95 12.24 -13.22 17.90
CA PRO A 95 13.32 -13.84 18.67
C PRO A 95 14.19 -14.82 17.86
N GLU A 96 13.58 -15.55 16.91
CA GLU A 96 14.29 -16.50 16.04
C GLU A 96 15.27 -15.78 15.11
N GLN A 97 14.88 -14.61 14.58
CA GLN A 97 15.73 -13.78 13.73
C GLN A 97 16.90 -13.11 14.47
N ARG A 98 16.91 -13.16 15.81
CA ARG A 98 17.97 -12.60 16.66
C ARG A 98 19.12 -13.57 16.88
N LEU A 99 18.90 -14.87 16.69
CA LEU A 99 19.92 -15.91 16.92
C LEU A 99 21.11 -15.78 15.96
N ASP A 100 20.86 -15.31 14.72
CA ASP A 100 21.90 -15.09 13.69
C ASP A 100 22.61 -13.71 13.80
N LEU A 101 22.34 -12.93 14.85
CA LEU A 101 22.90 -11.59 15.02
C LEU A 101 24.02 -11.57 16.07
N ASP A 102 25.22 -11.15 15.65
CA ASP A 102 26.31 -10.75 16.52
C ASP A 102 26.54 -9.24 16.39
N LEU A 103 26.06 -8.49 17.38
CA LEU A 103 26.17 -7.05 17.51
C LEU A 103 27.32 -6.64 18.45
N SER A 104 28.17 -7.58 18.91
CA SER A 104 29.27 -7.29 19.84
C SER A 104 30.29 -6.30 19.28
N SER A 105 30.50 -6.35 17.95
CA SER A 105 31.32 -5.41 17.18
C SER A 105 30.76 -3.98 17.14
N TRP A 106 29.46 -3.78 17.41
CA TRP A 106 28.87 -2.45 17.43
C TRP A 106 29.33 -1.71 18.69
N THR A 107 30.19 -0.71 18.50
CA THR A 107 30.81 0.06 19.59
C THR A 107 30.27 1.48 19.74
N LEU A 108 29.49 1.94 18.77
CA LEU A 108 28.82 3.24 18.80
C LEU A 108 27.49 3.16 18.02
N ALA A 109 26.37 3.16 18.75
CA ALA A 109 25.01 3.16 18.24
C ALA A 109 24.41 4.56 18.43
N PHE A 110 24.60 5.46 17.45
CA PHE A 110 24.22 6.86 17.61
C PHE A 110 22.70 7.09 17.52
N ASN A 111 22.17 7.91 18.42
CA ASN A 111 20.77 8.35 18.39
C ASN A 111 20.69 9.87 18.39
N GLY A 112 20.22 10.43 17.27
CA GLY A 112 20.02 11.88 17.04
C GLY A 112 18.54 12.22 16.87
N ALA A 113 17.75 11.94 17.89
CA ALA A 113 16.34 12.33 17.97
C ALA A 113 16.16 13.53 18.90
N GLU A 114 15.24 14.45 18.60
CA GLU A 114 14.85 15.52 19.52
C GLU A 114 13.40 15.30 19.99
N PRO A 115 13.15 14.92 21.26
CA PRO A 115 14.10 14.36 22.23
C PRO A 115 14.43 12.88 21.99
N ILE A 116 15.52 12.40 22.58
CA ILE A 116 15.85 10.97 22.68
C ILE A 116 14.98 10.35 23.79
N ARG A 117 14.36 9.19 23.53
CA ARG A 117 13.48 8.51 24.49
C ARG A 117 14.26 7.45 25.27
N ALA A 118 14.30 7.55 26.59
CA ALA A 118 14.97 6.58 27.46
C ALA A 118 14.44 5.15 27.24
N GLU A 119 13.12 5.00 27.12
CA GLU A 119 12.46 3.71 26.90
C GLU A 119 12.83 3.05 25.57
N THR A 120 13.21 3.83 24.54
CA THR A 120 13.73 3.28 23.28
C THR A 120 15.10 2.64 23.49
N LEU A 121 15.98 3.28 24.27
CA LEU A 121 17.31 2.76 24.60
C LEU A 121 17.21 1.51 25.48
N GLU A 122 16.38 1.56 26.52
CA GLU A 122 16.11 0.47 27.45
C GLU A 122 15.55 -0.76 26.70
N ARG A 123 14.43 -0.61 25.97
CA ARG A 123 13.81 -1.73 25.24
C ARG A 123 14.70 -2.33 24.17
N PHE A 124 15.44 -1.52 23.40
CA PHE A 124 16.34 -2.04 22.38
C PHE A 124 17.49 -2.84 23.02
N THR A 125 18.06 -2.33 24.10
CA THR A 125 19.10 -3.03 24.87
C THR A 125 18.58 -4.38 25.36
N GLU A 126 17.45 -4.43 26.04
CA GLU A 126 16.84 -5.68 26.53
C GLU A 126 16.55 -6.67 25.38
N THR A 127 16.02 -6.16 24.26
CA THR A 127 15.60 -6.95 23.10
C THR A 127 16.77 -7.65 22.39
N PHE A 128 17.94 -7.01 22.35
CA PHE A 128 19.12 -7.45 21.60
C PHE A 128 20.35 -7.76 22.46
N ALA A 129 20.23 -7.76 23.79
CA ALA A 129 21.31 -8.14 24.72
C ALA A 129 21.86 -9.55 24.43
N SER A 130 20.99 -10.50 24.07
CA SER A 130 21.39 -11.86 23.68
C SER A 130 22.24 -11.91 22.39
N CYS A 131 22.18 -10.86 21.57
CA CYS A 131 22.98 -10.70 20.34
C CYS A 131 24.33 -10.02 20.62
N GLY A 132 24.71 -9.79 21.88
CA GLY A 132 25.95 -9.09 22.25
C GLY A 132 25.89 -7.57 22.13
N PHE A 133 24.72 -6.98 21.89
CA PHE A 133 24.52 -5.53 22.05
C PHE A 133 24.58 -5.17 23.54
N ARG A 134 25.20 -4.03 23.87
CA ARG A 134 25.43 -3.59 25.25
C ARG A 134 24.90 -2.18 25.45
N HIS A 135 24.42 -1.84 26.65
CA HIS A 135 23.75 -0.56 26.87
C HIS A 135 24.69 0.63 26.62
N GLU A 136 25.95 0.50 27.04
CA GLU A 136 27.01 1.50 26.84
C GLU A 136 27.47 1.66 25.38
N THR A 137 26.97 0.83 24.45
CA THR A 137 27.14 1.08 23.01
C THR A 137 26.24 2.23 22.53
N PHE A 138 25.12 2.53 23.20
CA PHE A 138 24.27 3.66 22.80
C PHE A 138 24.99 5.00 22.96
N TYR A 139 24.90 5.83 21.92
CA TYR A 139 25.56 7.12 21.83
C TYR A 139 24.50 8.20 21.56
N PRO A 140 23.86 8.75 22.61
CA PRO A 140 23.06 9.97 22.47
C PRO A 140 23.89 11.12 21.90
N CYS A 141 23.33 11.86 20.94
CA CYS A 141 24.00 13.00 20.33
C CYS A 141 22.99 14.04 19.81
N TYR A 142 23.39 15.30 19.77
CA TYR A 142 22.61 16.38 19.16
C TYR A 142 23.34 17.00 17.96
N GLY A 143 22.54 17.46 16.99
CA GLY A 143 23.05 17.91 15.70
C GLY A 143 21.96 18.42 14.75
N LEU A 144 22.33 19.36 13.89
CA LEU A 144 21.46 20.02 12.91
C LEU A 144 22.21 20.54 11.68
N ALA A 145 21.53 20.63 10.54
CA ALA A 145 22.09 21.05 9.24
C ALA A 145 22.75 22.45 9.27
N GLU A 146 22.22 23.37 10.07
CA GLU A 146 22.76 24.72 10.29
C GLU A 146 24.17 24.69 10.93
N THR A 147 24.50 23.63 11.65
CA THR A 147 25.82 23.34 12.25
C THR A 147 26.66 22.37 11.42
N THR A 148 26.36 22.24 10.13
CA THR A 148 26.89 21.19 9.24
C THR A 148 26.31 19.81 9.56
N VAL A 149 26.57 19.23 10.73
CA VAL A 149 25.71 18.17 11.32
C VAL A 149 25.88 18.00 12.82
N PHE A 150 27.10 17.90 13.36
CA PHE A 150 27.33 17.46 14.76
C PHE A 150 27.62 18.61 15.71
N VAL A 151 27.00 18.57 16.91
CA VAL A 151 27.16 19.58 17.97
C VAL A 151 27.65 18.91 19.26
N SER A 152 26.88 17.99 19.84
CA SER A 152 27.19 17.36 21.13
C SER A 152 27.09 15.84 21.07
N GLY A 153 27.91 15.19 21.89
CA GLY A 153 27.98 13.74 22.02
C GLY A 153 28.83 13.35 23.23
N GLY A 154 28.57 12.19 23.80
CA GLY A 154 29.24 11.72 25.02
C GLY A 154 30.58 11.03 24.72
N PRO A 155 31.36 10.66 25.76
CA PRO A 155 32.43 9.69 25.62
C PRO A 155 31.88 8.30 25.23
N LYS A 156 32.54 7.65 24.26
CA LYS A 156 32.21 6.31 23.77
C LYS A 156 32.32 5.25 24.88
N ALA A 157 31.45 4.23 24.83
CA ALA A 157 31.41 3.11 25.79
C ALA A 157 31.10 3.50 27.24
N ILE A 158 30.34 4.59 27.44
CA ILE A 158 29.74 4.97 28.73
C ILE A 158 28.22 4.87 28.61
N LEU A 159 27.53 4.59 29.72
CA LEU A 159 26.07 4.54 29.74
C LEU A 159 25.45 5.91 29.40
N PRO A 160 24.34 5.97 28.63
CA PRO A 160 23.56 7.17 28.43
C PRO A 160 23.21 7.87 29.75
N VAL A 161 23.41 9.18 29.83
CA VAL A 161 22.98 9.98 30.98
C VAL A 161 21.46 10.14 30.90
N ILE A 162 20.75 9.72 31.96
CA ILE A 162 19.30 9.85 32.07
C ILE A 162 18.99 10.56 33.39
N HIS A 163 18.26 11.67 33.33
CA HIS A 163 17.84 12.43 34.51
C HIS A 163 16.32 12.39 34.65
N GLU A 164 15.81 12.17 35.86
CA GLU A 164 14.37 12.18 36.16
C GLU A 164 13.97 13.54 36.74
N THR A 165 13.11 14.26 36.02
CA THR A 165 12.81 15.67 36.27
C THR A 165 11.31 16.00 36.24
N SER A 166 10.95 17.15 36.79
CA SER A 166 9.73 17.91 36.54
C SER A 166 10.11 19.32 36.07
N LEU A 167 9.22 20.01 35.34
CA LEU A 167 9.45 21.40 34.95
C LEU A 167 8.59 22.33 35.80
N GLU A 168 9.23 23.23 36.55
CA GLU A 168 8.57 24.28 37.32
C GLU A 168 9.14 25.64 36.90
N SER A 169 8.30 26.51 36.33
CA SER A 169 8.69 27.85 35.86
C SER A 169 9.97 27.87 34.99
N ASP A 170 9.96 27.00 33.96
CA ASP A 170 11.07 26.80 33.01
C ASP A 170 12.41 26.39 33.66
N ARG A 171 12.37 25.90 34.90
CA ARG A 171 13.50 25.29 35.61
C ARG A 171 13.26 23.81 35.87
N ILE A 172 14.33 23.03 35.74
CA ILE A 172 14.38 21.59 35.99
C ILE A 172 14.42 21.36 37.51
N THR A 173 13.43 20.63 38.03
CA THR A 173 13.38 20.12 39.42
C THR A 173 13.42 18.59 39.40
N ASP A 174 13.68 17.94 40.54
CA ASP A 174 13.60 16.47 40.65
C ASP A 174 12.15 16.00 40.42
N GLY A 175 11.95 14.97 39.59
CA GLY A 175 10.61 14.53 39.21
C GLY A 175 10.54 13.13 38.62
N LYS A 176 9.58 12.89 37.71
CA LYS A 176 9.29 11.56 37.14
C LYS A 176 9.54 11.45 35.63
N ARG A 177 9.79 12.56 34.94
CA ARG A 177 10.01 12.57 33.49
C ARG A 177 11.47 12.26 33.20
N LYS A 178 11.74 11.14 32.53
CA LYS A 178 13.10 10.83 32.04
C LYS A 178 13.45 11.75 30.87
N VAL A 179 14.53 12.51 31.01
CA VAL A 179 15.21 13.21 29.91
C VAL A 179 16.60 12.60 29.69
N VAL A 180 16.99 12.45 28.43
CA VAL A 180 18.26 11.83 28.03
C VAL A 180 19.24 12.93 27.66
N GLY A 181 20.46 12.87 28.20
CA GLY A 181 21.56 13.74 27.84
C GLY A 181 22.07 13.43 26.43
N CYS A 182 22.37 14.46 25.66
CA CYS A 182 22.88 14.41 24.29
C CYS A 182 24.41 14.57 24.25
N GLY A 183 25.10 14.35 25.36
CA GLY A 183 26.54 14.45 25.50
C GLY A 183 27.08 15.84 25.83
N GLN A 184 28.41 15.91 25.84
CA GLN A 184 29.17 17.13 26.12
C GLN A 184 29.22 18.06 24.90
N THR A 185 29.29 19.36 25.16
CA THR A 185 29.34 20.43 24.16
C THR A 185 30.74 20.89 23.77
N ASP A 186 31.77 20.55 24.54
CA ASP A 186 33.07 21.22 24.48
C ASP A 186 34.03 20.58 23.46
N TRP A 187 33.57 20.45 22.21
CA TRP A 187 34.36 19.90 21.09
C TRP A 187 35.05 21.00 20.29
N LEU A 188 36.39 20.95 20.24
CA LEU A 188 37.26 21.93 19.58
C LEU A 188 37.04 23.36 20.11
N GLU A 189 36.81 24.34 19.23
CA GLU A 189 36.61 25.76 19.55
C GLU A 189 35.11 26.16 19.51
N GLN A 190 34.19 25.19 19.55
CA GLN A 190 32.76 25.53 19.59
C GLN A 190 32.35 26.15 20.93
N ARG A 191 31.23 26.86 20.90
CA ARG A 191 30.57 27.41 22.07
C ARG A 191 29.08 27.12 21.99
N VAL A 192 28.54 26.45 22.99
CA VAL A 192 27.10 26.24 23.16
C VAL A 192 26.65 27.00 24.40
N VAL A 193 25.56 27.77 24.28
CA VAL A 193 25.01 28.59 25.35
C VAL A 193 23.50 28.40 25.36
N ILE A 194 22.93 28.08 26.52
CA ILE A 194 21.47 28.10 26.72
C ILE A 194 21.07 29.55 26.95
N THR A 195 20.12 30.06 26.18
CA THR A 195 19.79 31.50 26.14
C THR A 195 18.28 31.69 26.26
N GLU A 196 17.85 32.64 27.09
CA GLU A 196 16.43 32.94 27.22
C GLU A 196 15.90 33.56 25.91
N PRO A 197 14.77 33.08 25.32
CA PRO A 197 14.47 33.33 23.90
C PRO A 197 14.03 34.76 23.53
N GLU A 198 13.67 35.60 24.50
CA GLU A 198 13.13 36.95 24.28
C GLU A 198 14.10 38.07 24.73
N SER A 199 14.74 37.88 25.88
CA SER A 199 15.71 38.78 26.51
C SER A 199 17.14 38.60 26.01
N PHE A 200 17.45 37.45 25.38
CA PHE A 200 18.78 37.06 24.91
C PHE A 200 19.85 37.01 26.01
N ILE A 201 19.43 36.78 27.26
CA ILE A 201 20.31 36.60 28.42
C ILE A 201 20.65 35.10 28.55
N PRO A 202 21.93 34.72 28.75
CA PRO A 202 22.30 33.34 29.05
C PRO A 202 21.57 32.79 30.28
N CYS A 203 20.98 31.61 30.14
CA CYS A 203 20.40 30.85 31.24
C CYS A 203 21.52 30.22 32.10
N PRO A 204 21.35 30.16 33.44
CA PRO A 204 22.17 29.29 34.28
C PRO A 204 21.86 27.81 34.00
N ASP A 205 22.76 26.93 34.46
CA ASP A 205 22.53 25.49 34.49
C ASP A 205 21.18 25.12 35.13
N GLU A 206 20.58 24.04 34.64
CA GLU A 206 19.25 23.53 35.02
C GLU A 206 18.05 24.46 34.68
N GLN A 207 18.27 25.59 34.02
CA GLN A 207 17.19 26.40 33.43
C GLN A 207 17.06 26.11 31.93
N VAL A 208 15.81 25.95 31.46
CA VAL A 208 15.49 25.70 30.06
C VAL A 208 15.51 27.01 29.28
N GLY A 209 16.17 26.99 28.12
CA GLY A 209 16.20 28.09 27.16
C GLY A 209 16.46 27.59 25.74
N GLU A 210 16.60 28.50 24.79
CA GLU A 210 16.99 28.18 23.42
C GLU A 210 18.48 27.81 23.35
N VAL A 211 18.81 26.71 22.66
CA VAL A 211 20.21 26.32 22.44
C VAL A 211 20.82 27.25 21.37
N TRP A 212 21.85 28.00 21.73
CA TRP A 212 22.58 28.90 20.82
C TRP A 212 24.00 28.38 20.61
N ILE A 213 24.50 28.42 19.37
CA ILE A 213 25.75 27.75 18.97
C ILE A 213 26.66 28.71 18.19
N SER A 214 27.95 28.74 18.49
CA SER A 214 28.95 29.45 17.69
C SER A 214 30.18 28.58 17.46
N GLY A 215 30.82 28.71 16.30
CA GLY A 215 32.06 28.00 15.98
C GLY A 215 32.27 27.79 14.46
N PRO A 216 33.45 27.32 14.04
CA PRO A 216 33.81 27.23 12.62
C PRO A 216 33.01 26.19 11.79
N HIS A 217 32.28 25.29 12.45
CA HIS A 217 31.37 24.33 11.82
C HIS A 217 29.99 24.93 11.46
N VAL A 218 29.64 26.11 11.98
CA VAL A 218 28.36 26.79 11.72
C VAL A 218 28.30 27.31 10.28
N ALA A 219 27.18 27.07 9.60
CA ALA A 219 26.95 27.52 8.22
C ALA A 219 26.91 29.05 8.10
N GLN A 220 27.18 29.58 6.91
CA GLN A 220 27.23 31.04 6.67
C GLN A 220 25.84 31.73 6.55
N GLY A 221 24.74 31.02 6.79
CA GLY A 221 23.38 31.49 6.50
C GLY A 221 22.60 30.65 5.50
N TYR A 222 21.36 31.02 5.21
CA TYR A 222 20.49 30.39 4.22
C TYR A 222 20.73 30.94 2.81
N TRP A 223 20.66 30.08 1.78
CA TRP A 223 20.89 30.49 0.39
C TRP A 223 19.74 31.39 -0.12
N ASN A 224 20.09 32.56 -0.67
CA ASN A 224 19.14 33.58 -1.15
C ASN A 224 18.08 34.04 -0.13
N ARG A 225 18.41 34.00 1.17
CA ARG A 225 17.51 34.35 2.29
C ARG A 225 18.25 35.21 3.31
N LEU A 226 18.43 36.49 2.98
CA LEU A 226 19.27 37.40 3.76
C LEU A 226 18.65 37.77 5.11
N GLU A 227 17.33 38.01 5.15
CA GLU A 227 16.62 38.38 6.37
C GLU A 227 16.64 37.23 7.39
N GLU A 228 16.27 36.01 6.97
CA GLU A 228 16.31 34.84 7.85
C GLU A 228 17.76 34.45 8.23
N THR A 229 18.75 34.75 7.37
CA THR A 229 20.16 34.57 7.71
C THR A 229 20.60 35.50 8.84
N GLU A 230 20.21 36.76 8.79
CA GLU A 230 20.56 37.74 9.82
C GLU A 230 19.89 37.37 11.16
N GLU A 231 18.58 37.07 11.13
CA GLU A 231 17.82 36.66 12.32
C GLU A 231 18.37 35.39 12.98
N THR A 232 18.79 34.41 12.16
CA THR A 232 19.13 33.06 12.64
C THR A 232 20.62 32.88 12.94
N PHE A 233 21.53 33.50 12.17
CA PHE A 233 22.99 33.25 12.25
C PHE A 233 23.80 34.45 12.77
N ARG A 234 23.18 35.61 13.04
CA ARG A 234 23.85 36.83 13.53
C ARG A 234 23.33 37.29 14.89
N ALA A 235 22.75 36.38 15.67
CA ALA A 235 22.31 36.70 17.02
C ALA A 235 23.50 37.02 17.93
N HIS A 236 23.31 37.96 18.85
CA HIS A 236 24.29 38.33 19.87
C HIS A 236 23.59 38.30 21.23
N LEU A 237 24.32 37.89 22.27
CA LEU A 237 23.82 37.90 23.64
C LEU A 237 23.58 39.34 24.11
N ALA A 238 22.66 39.52 25.06
CA ALA A 238 22.34 40.84 25.61
C ALA A 238 23.56 41.54 26.22
N ASP A 239 23.72 42.83 25.97
CA ASP A 239 24.77 43.66 26.60
C ASP A 239 24.43 43.86 28.09
N THR A 240 25.21 43.21 28.95
CA THR A 240 25.10 43.28 30.42
C THR A 240 25.87 44.45 31.03
N GLY A 241 26.55 45.26 30.21
CA GLY A 241 27.33 46.43 30.63
C GLY A 241 28.85 46.22 30.72
N GLU A 242 29.37 45.04 30.37
CA GLU A 242 30.81 44.71 30.43
C GLU A 242 31.52 44.71 29.07
N GLY A 243 30.79 44.86 27.95
CA GLY A 243 31.34 44.90 26.59
C GLY A 243 30.24 44.78 25.53
N PRO A 244 30.56 44.89 24.22
CA PRO A 244 29.59 44.61 23.18
C PRO A 244 29.07 43.17 23.33
N GLY A 245 27.77 42.97 23.16
CA GLY A 245 27.10 41.68 23.27
C GLY A 245 27.83 40.59 22.48
N ASP A 246 28.12 39.47 23.16
CA ASP A 246 28.97 38.40 22.64
C ASP A 246 28.28 37.64 21.49
N GLY A 247 29.03 37.30 20.44
CA GLY A 247 28.51 36.69 19.22
C GLY A 247 29.43 36.84 18.00
N PRO A 248 28.97 36.45 16.80
CA PRO A 248 27.62 35.97 16.51
C PRO A 248 27.37 34.50 16.92
N PHE A 249 26.11 34.19 17.21
CA PHE A 249 25.58 32.86 17.45
C PHE A 249 24.51 32.48 16.42
N LEU A 250 24.41 31.17 16.16
CA LEU A 250 23.27 30.50 15.55
C LEU A 250 22.19 30.26 16.60
N ARG A 251 20.97 30.71 16.32
CA ARG A 251 19.74 30.34 17.03
C ARG A 251 19.18 29.04 16.46
N THR A 252 19.17 27.96 17.22
CA THR A 252 18.68 26.66 16.73
C THR A 252 17.15 26.57 16.66
N GLY A 253 16.43 27.38 17.45
CA GLY A 253 15.02 27.21 17.74
C GLY A 253 14.68 26.01 18.62
N ASP A 254 15.67 25.24 19.06
CA ASP A 254 15.48 24.06 19.92
C ASP A 254 15.67 24.44 21.38
N LEU A 255 14.88 23.82 22.27
CA LEU A 255 14.90 24.09 23.71
C LEU A 255 15.71 23.02 24.45
N GLY A 256 16.48 23.45 25.43
CA GLY A 256 17.27 22.56 26.28
C GLY A 256 17.85 23.26 27.51
N PHE A 257 18.60 22.50 28.30
CA PHE A 257 19.35 22.99 29.45
C PHE A 257 20.71 22.28 29.53
N LEU A 258 21.66 22.89 30.24
CA LEU A 258 22.94 22.27 30.62
C LEU A 258 22.88 21.80 32.08
N LYS A 259 23.49 20.66 32.37
CA LYS A 259 23.71 20.17 33.73
C LYS A 259 24.99 19.34 33.76
N ASP A 260 25.93 19.68 34.64
CA ASP A 260 27.24 19.01 34.76
C ASP A 260 28.04 18.93 33.43
N GLY A 261 27.82 19.89 32.51
CA GLY A 261 28.42 19.92 31.17
C GLY A 261 27.74 19.04 30.10
N GLU A 262 26.64 18.37 30.45
CA GLU A 262 25.82 17.55 29.56
C GLU A 262 24.65 18.38 29.01
N LEU A 263 24.39 18.33 27.70
CA LEU A 263 23.27 19.01 27.05
C LEU A 263 22.01 18.15 27.04
N PHE A 264 20.90 18.65 27.58
CA PHE A 264 19.60 17.97 27.54
C PHE A 264 18.63 18.74 26.62
N VAL A 265 18.17 18.10 25.54
CA VAL A 265 17.20 18.70 24.61
C VAL A 265 15.77 18.35 25.05
N THR A 266 14.98 19.36 25.38
CA THR A 266 13.62 19.21 25.95
C THR A 266 12.50 19.38 24.94
N GLY A 267 12.74 20.07 23.81
CA GLY A 267 11.74 20.30 22.78
C GLY A 267 12.15 21.32 21.72
N ARG A 268 11.17 21.95 21.07
CA ARG A 268 11.39 22.99 20.06
C ARG A 268 10.52 24.21 20.35
N LEU A 269 11.12 25.40 20.38
CA LEU A 269 10.47 26.65 20.78
C LEU A 269 9.19 26.92 19.99
N LYS A 270 9.23 26.71 18.66
CA LYS A 270 8.11 27.00 17.77
C LYS A 270 7.02 25.90 17.71
N ASP A 271 7.11 24.88 18.57
CA ASP A 271 6.12 23.80 18.72
C ASP A 271 5.51 23.75 20.15
N LEU A 272 5.94 24.62 21.07
CA LEU A 272 5.44 24.69 22.45
C LEU A 272 3.93 25.05 22.48
N ILE A 273 3.14 24.34 23.28
CA ILE A 273 1.70 24.60 23.46
C ILE A 273 1.52 25.48 24.69
N ILE A 274 0.97 26.68 24.53
CA ILE A 274 0.71 27.60 25.65
C ILE A 274 -0.80 27.71 25.85
N ILE A 275 -1.30 27.17 26.96
CA ILE A 275 -2.74 27.19 27.29
C ILE A 275 -2.89 27.71 28.73
N HIS A 276 -3.79 28.68 28.92
CA HIS A 276 -3.98 29.42 30.18
C HIS A 276 -2.71 30.06 30.78
N GLY A 277 -1.67 30.30 29.97
CA GLY A 277 -0.40 30.85 30.43
C GLY A 277 0.58 29.83 31.02
N GLN A 278 0.31 28.53 30.87
CA GLN A 278 1.25 27.46 31.20
C GLN A 278 1.83 26.83 29.91
N ASN A 279 3.11 26.43 30.00
CA ASN A 279 3.91 25.86 28.93
C ASN A 279 3.78 24.32 28.92
N TYR A 280 3.19 23.76 27.86
CA TYR A 280 3.02 22.33 27.65
C TYR A 280 3.85 21.84 26.47
N TYR A 281 4.59 20.74 26.68
CA TYR A 281 5.44 20.13 25.67
C TYR A 281 4.64 19.05 24.93
N PRO A 282 4.42 19.17 23.60
CA PRO A 282 3.57 18.23 22.86
C PRO A 282 3.93 16.76 23.04
N GLN A 283 5.22 16.43 23.05
CA GLN A 283 5.75 15.08 23.24
C GLN A 283 5.31 14.40 24.54
N ASP A 284 5.03 15.16 25.61
CA ASP A 284 4.65 14.56 26.90
C ASP A 284 3.17 14.16 26.88
N ILE A 285 2.33 15.01 26.29
CA ILE A 285 0.91 14.72 26.03
C ILE A 285 0.82 13.54 25.06
N GLU A 286 1.59 13.55 23.97
CA GLU A 286 1.69 12.45 23.00
C GLU A 286 2.06 11.12 23.68
N LEU A 287 3.07 11.13 24.57
CA LEU A 287 3.49 9.94 25.31
C LEU A 287 2.39 9.42 26.24
N THR A 288 1.63 10.30 26.90
CA THR A 288 0.45 9.92 27.70
C THR A 288 -0.63 9.25 26.85
N VAL A 289 -0.89 9.74 25.63
CA VAL A 289 -1.85 9.10 24.72
C VAL A 289 -1.34 7.76 24.17
N GLU A 290 -0.05 7.68 23.80
CA GLU A 290 0.60 6.42 23.39
C GLU A 290 0.55 5.34 24.50
N ARG A 291 0.67 5.74 25.77
CA ARG A 291 0.55 4.84 26.93
C ARG A 291 -0.89 4.48 27.30
N THR A 292 -1.87 5.26 26.85
CA THR A 292 -3.31 5.05 27.17
C THR A 292 -4.00 4.16 26.13
N LEU A 293 -3.53 4.17 24.88
CA LEU A 293 -4.19 3.48 23.76
C LEU A 293 -3.30 2.41 23.12
N ASP A 294 -3.45 1.16 23.55
CA ASP A 294 -2.68 -0.03 23.09
C ASP A 294 -2.61 -0.25 21.57
N PHE A 295 -3.51 0.36 20.80
CA PHE A 295 -3.57 0.24 19.33
C PHE A 295 -2.89 1.40 18.57
N ILE A 296 -2.45 2.45 19.26
CA ILE A 296 -1.68 3.55 18.68
C ILE A 296 -0.21 3.13 18.60
N LYS A 297 0.42 3.40 17.46
CA LYS A 297 1.86 3.15 17.27
C LYS A 297 2.69 4.24 17.96
N VAL A 298 3.94 3.93 18.26
CA VAL A 298 4.96 4.94 18.62
C VAL A 298 5.04 6.02 17.53
N ASN A 299 5.03 7.30 17.94
CA ASN A 299 4.88 8.48 17.08
C ASN A 299 3.59 8.47 16.23
N GLY A 300 2.51 7.87 16.74
CA GLY A 300 1.20 7.70 16.09
C GLY A 300 0.14 8.73 16.50
N CYS A 301 0.51 9.72 17.30
CA CYS A 301 -0.32 10.83 17.72
C CYS A 301 0.48 12.14 17.67
N ALA A 302 -0.22 13.28 17.64
CA ALA A 302 0.39 14.60 17.75
C ALA A 302 -0.41 15.47 18.72
N ALA A 303 0.24 16.16 19.63
CA ALA A 303 -0.41 17.23 20.38
C ALA A 303 -0.22 18.56 19.63
N ALA A 304 -1.30 19.33 19.51
CA ALA A 304 -1.27 20.66 18.94
C ALA A 304 -2.31 21.56 19.61
N SER A 305 -2.08 22.87 19.64
CA SER A 305 -3.09 23.84 20.05
C SER A 305 -3.78 24.46 18.83
N ILE A 306 -5.06 24.80 18.96
CA ILE A 306 -5.80 25.61 18.00
C ILE A 306 -6.49 26.77 18.72
N THR A 307 -6.61 27.90 18.04
CA THR A 307 -7.35 29.07 18.54
C THR A 307 -8.82 28.91 18.20
N MET A 308 -9.69 28.78 19.19
CA MET A 308 -11.14 28.87 19.04
C MET A 308 -11.72 29.88 20.05
N ASP A 309 -12.57 30.78 19.57
CA ASP A 309 -13.18 31.89 20.32
C ASP A 309 -12.17 32.75 21.11
N GLY A 310 -10.98 32.95 20.51
CA GLY A 310 -9.89 33.71 21.12
C GLY A 310 -9.14 32.98 22.25
N LYS A 311 -9.38 31.67 22.44
CA LYS A 311 -8.68 30.82 23.42
C LYS A 311 -7.91 29.72 22.70
N GLU A 312 -6.69 29.44 23.15
CA GLU A 312 -5.96 28.23 22.74
C GLU A 312 -6.58 26.99 23.40
N ARG A 313 -6.75 25.93 22.59
CA ARG A 313 -7.40 24.67 22.97
C ARG A 313 -6.59 23.49 22.45
N LEU A 314 -6.42 22.43 23.26
CA LEU A 314 -5.63 21.24 22.92
C LEU A 314 -6.40 20.29 22.01
N VAL A 315 -5.79 19.88 20.89
CA VAL A 315 -6.34 18.90 19.96
C VAL A 315 -5.36 17.75 19.65
N MET A 316 -5.93 16.60 19.29
CA MET A 316 -5.19 15.35 19.16
C MET A 316 -5.53 14.60 17.85
N PRO A 317 -4.73 14.72 16.78
CA PRO A 317 -4.80 13.86 15.61
C PRO A 317 -4.13 12.51 15.90
N LEU A 318 -4.79 11.40 15.57
CA LEU A 318 -4.34 10.03 15.81
C LEU A 318 -4.26 9.21 14.51
N GLU A 319 -3.22 8.40 14.32
CA GLU A 319 -3.17 7.40 13.24
C GLU A 319 -4.07 6.20 13.59
N ALA A 320 -5.17 5.99 12.85
CA ALA A 320 -6.08 4.88 13.11
C ALA A 320 -5.41 3.51 12.83
N SER A 321 -5.67 2.52 13.69
CA SER A 321 -5.26 1.14 13.43
C SER A 321 -5.96 0.57 12.20
N ARG A 322 -5.40 -0.50 11.59
CA ARG A 322 -6.05 -1.19 10.45
C ARG A 322 -7.43 -1.75 10.81
N GLU A 323 -7.60 -2.21 12.05
CA GLU A 323 -8.87 -2.74 12.54
C GLU A 323 -9.90 -1.62 12.77
N LEU A 324 -9.50 -0.54 13.44
CA LEU A 324 -10.36 0.63 13.67
C LEU A 324 -10.79 1.25 12.33
N THR A 325 -9.86 1.38 11.38
CA THR A 325 -10.13 1.80 9.99
C THR A 325 -11.13 0.88 9.30
N ARG A 326 -11.08 -0.44 9.54
CA ARG A 326 -12.03 -1.41 8.98
C ARG A 326 -13.43 -1.27 9.60
N LYS A 327 -13.52 -1.11 10.93
CA LYS A 327 -14.77 -0.87 11.67
C LYS A 327 -15.45 0.43 11.20
N ILE A 328 -14.70 1.53 11.18
CA ILE A 328 -15.16 2.83 10.66
C ILE A 328 -15.66 2.71 9.21
N LYS A 329 -14.87 2.12 8.30
CA LYS A 329 -15.27 1.94 6.89
C LYS A 329 -16.51 1.06 6.72
N ALA A 330 -16.75 0.09 7.60
CA ALA A 330 -17.94 -0.76 7.54
C ALA A 330 -19.22 0.04 7.83
N VAL A 331 -19.19 0.93 8.83
CA VAL A 331 -20.31 1.80 9.19
C VAL A 331 -20.56 2.86 8.12
N LEU A 332 -19.52 3.58 7.67
CA LEU A 332 -19.65 4.59 6.62
C LEU A 332 -20.19 4.01 5.30
N LYS A 333 -19.85 2.74 4.98
CA LYS A 333 -20.36 2.06 3.78
C LYS A 333 -21.86 1.74 3.85
N GLN A 334 -22.46 1.68 5.04
CA GLN A 334 -23.89 1.46 5.25
C GLN A 334 -24.72 2.76 5.24
N GLN A 335 -24.09 3.93 5.08
CA GLN A 335 -24.75 5.24 5.01
C GLN A 335 -25.09 5.70 3.57
N ALA A 336 -24.86 4.87 2.55
CA ALA A 336 -25.22 5.20 1.17
C ALA A 336 -26.75 5.15 0.95
N PRO A 337 -27.36 6.14 0.27
CA PRO A 337 -28.82 6.24 0.18
C PRO A 337 -29.43 5.21 -0.80
N SER A 338 -29.94 4.11 -0.27
CA SER A 338 -30.96 3.27 -0.91
C SER A 338 -32.33 3.62 -0.33
N PRO A 339 -33.35 4.00 -1.13
CA PRO A 339 -34.66 4.39 -0.60
C PRO A 339 -35.48 3.27 0.06
N ASN A 340 -35.11 2.00 -0.11
CA ASN A 340 -35.81 0.86 0.48
C ASN A 340 -34.83 -0.20 1.01
N GLU A 341 -35.23 -0.81 2.13
CA GLU A 341 -34.59 -1.93 2.84
C GLU A 341 -33.13 -1.70 3.26
N HIS A 342 -32.92 -1.37 4.55
CA HIS A 342 -31.83 -1.83 5.44
C HIS A 342 -32.08 -1.26 6.87
N SER A 343 -33.09 -1.78 7.56
CA SER A 343 -33.47 -1.35 8.91
C SER A 343 -32.73 -2.12 10.02
N ALA A 344 -32.64 -1.50 11.21
CA ALA A 344 -32.04 -2.01 12.45
C ALA A 344 -30.53 -2.33 12.46
N GLN A 345 -29.98 -3.06 11.47
CA GLN A 345 -28.58 -3.53 11.53
C GLN A 345 -27.57 -2.39 11.36
N SER A 346 -27.82 -1.46 10.43
CA SER A 346 -26.96 -0.28 10.21
C SER A 346 -27.00 0.71 11.39
N ALA A 347 -28.13 0.79 12.09
CA ALA A 347 -28.28 1.62 13.28
C ALA A 347 -27.43 1.08 14.44
N ARG A 348 -27.46 -0.24 14.68
CA ARG A 348 -26.62 -0.89 15.70
C ARG A 348 -25.12 -0.75 15.41
N ALA A 349 -24.71 -0.90 14.15
CA ALA A 349 -23.31 -0.74 13.76
C ALA A 349 -22.80 0.70 13.96
N ARG A 350 -23.67 1.70 13.76
CA ARG A 350 -23.37 3.10 14.07
C ARG A 350 -23.27 3.35 15.58
N GLU A 351 -24.25 2.88 16.35
CA GLU A 351 -24.25 2.98 17.83
C GLU A 351 -23.00 2.31 18.45
N GLU A 352 -22.58 1.16 17.92
CA GLU A 352 -21.36 0.45 18.35
C GLU A 352 -20.08 1.25 18.05
N LEU A 353 -20.01 1.90 16.89
CA LEU A 353 -18.87 2.74 16.52
C LEU A 353 -18.81 4.03 17.33
N ASP A 354 -19.92 4.76 17.43
CA ASP A 354 -20.00 6.01 18.20
C ASP A 354 -19.66 5.74 19.68
N ARG A 355 -20.13 4.61 20.24
CA ARG A 355 -19.74 4.12 21.58
C ARG A 355 -18.25 3.76 21.67
N THR A 356 -17.69 3.09 20.66
CA THR A 356 -16.27 2.72 20.64
C THR A 356 -15.38 3.97 20.63
N VAL A 357 -15.68 4.97 19.80
CA VAL A 357 -14.83 6.16 19.70
C VAL A 357 -15.08 7.15 20.82
N GLY A 358 -16.33 7.29 21.30
CA GLY A 358 -16.62 8.03 22.54
C GLY A 358 -15.87 7.45 23.75
N SER A 359 -15.77 6.12 23.87
CA SER A 359 -14.94 5.47 24.90
C SER A 359 -13.46 5.81 24.77
N ILE A 360 -12.92 5.89 23.54
CA ILE A 360 -11.52 6.28 23.31
C ILE A 360 -11.32 7.75 23.70
N ALA A 361 -12.18 8.65 23.24
CA ALA A 361 -12.10 10.08 23.55
C ALA A 361 -12.18 10.35 25.06
N ALA A 362 -13.08 9.65 25.76
CA ALA A 362 -13.19 9.72 27.22
C ALA A 362 -11.91 9.26 27.93
N GLN A 363 -11.32 8.13 27.52
CA GLN A 363 -10.06 7.60 28.09
C GLN A 363 -8.89 8.58 27.88
N VAL A 364 -8.74 9.12 26.67
CA VAL A 364 -7.68 10.09 26.36
C VAL A 364 -7.89 11.39 27.15
N ARG A 365 -9.13 11.90 27.21
CA ARG A 365 -9.48 13.10 27.98
C ARG A 365 -9.18 12.93 29.46
N GLU A 366 -9.56 11.80 30.06
CA GLU A 366 -9.27 11.51 31.47
C GLU A 366 -7.76 11.43 31.73
N ALA A 367 -7.02 10.69 30.90
CA ALA A 367 -5.57 10.54 31.05
C ALA A 367 -4.84 11.89 30.93
N VAL A 368 -5.18 12.69 29.90
CA VAL A 368 -4.57 14.00 29.66
C VAL A 368 -4.93 15.00 30.77
N ALA A 369 -6.19 15.05 31.21
CA ALA A 369 -6.59 15.94 32.31
C ALA A 369 -5.97 15.55 33.65
N ARG A 370 -5.76 14.25 33.90
CA ARG A 370 -5.15 13.74 35.14
C ARG A 370 -3.64 13.94 35.21
N GLU A 371 -2.94 13.87 34.08
CA GLU A 371 -1.46 13.91 34.04
C GLU A 371 -0.91 15.30 33.66
N HIS A 372 -1.69 16.12 32.94
CA HIS A 372 -1.27 17.43 32.43
C HIS A 372 -2.21 18.59 32.83
N GLU A 373 -3.19 18.35 33.71
CA GLU A 373 -4.16 19.37 34.19
C GLU A 373 -4.92 20.14 33.09
N ILE A 374 -4.98 19.59 31.87
CA ILE A 374 -5.51 20.25 30.68
C ILE A 374 -6.65 19.45 30.03
N SER A 375 -7.69 20.15 29.56
CA SER A 375 -8.82 19.51 28.86
C SER A 375 -8.54 19.31 27.37
N LEU A 376 -8.77 18.09 26.88
CA LEU A 376 -8.79 17.78 25.46
C LEU A 376 -10.07 18.34 24.81
N TYR A 377 -9.91 19.23 23.83
CA TYR A 377 -11.01 19.91 23.14
C TYR A 377 -11.63 19.06 22.02
N ALA A 378 -10.79 18.42 21.21
CA ALA A 378 -11.22 17.59 20.11
C ALA A 378 -10.15 16.57 19.68
N LEU A 379 -10.61 15.45 19.10
CA LEU A 379 -9.80 14.30 18.71
C LEU A 379 -10.22 13.82 17.31
N ALA A 380 -9.26 13.53 16.44
CA ALA A 380 -9.53 13.14 15.06
C ALA A 380 -8.68 11.95 14.61
N PHE A 381 -9.31 11.00 13.91
CA PHE A 381 -8.62 9.84 13.35
C PHE A 381 -8.20 10.06 11.89
N LEU A 382 -6.90 10.09 11.64
CA LEU A 382 -6.28 10.08 10.32
C LEU A 382 -6.13 8.63 9.81
N LYS A 383 -6.16 8.43 8.48
CA LYS A 383 -6.01 7.07 7.91
C LYS A 383 -4.58 6.56 8.11
N PRO A 384 -4.38 5.23 8.32
CA PRO A 384 -3.04 4.66 8.41
C PRO A 384 -2.21 5.01 7.16
N GLY A 385 -0.99 5.51 7.40
CA GLY A 385 -0.11 6.04 6.35
C GLY A 385 -0.33 7.50 5.93
N GLN A 386 -1.37 8.20 6.43
CA GLN A 386 -1.57 9.65 6.19
C GLN A 386 -1.04 10.54 7.33
N PHE A 387 -0.62 9.96 8.46
CA PHE A 387 -0.11 10.71 9.61
C PHE A 387 1.26 11.36 9.30
N PRO A 388 1.41 12.69 9.31
CA PRO A 388 2.64 13.38 8.88
C PRO A 388 3.87 13.08 9.74
N ARG A 389 4.90 12.50 9.11
CA ARG A 389 6.23 12.26 9.68
C ARG A 389 7.32 12.71 8.69
N THR A 390 8.48 13.09 9.19
CA THR A 390 9.67 13.32 8.35
C THR A 390 10.13 12.00 7.71
N THR A 391 11.04 12.09 6.73
CA THR A 391 11.76 10.92 6.20
C THR A 391 12.58 10.17 7.27
N SER A 392 12.90 10.86 8.38
CA SER A 392 13.52 10.34 9.60
C SER A 392 12.51 10.02 10.73
N GLY A 393 11.22 9.89 10.41
CA GLY A 393 10.18 9.41 11.34
C GLY A 393 9.73 10.40 12.44
N LYS A 394 10.34 11.59 12.55
CA LYS A 394 9.94 12.64 13.50
C LYS A 394 8.52 13.15 13.18
N VAL A 395 7.67 13.36 14.17
CA VAL A 395 6.29 13.86 14.00
C VAL A 395 6.30 15.29 13.44
N GLN A 396 5.58 15.55 12.34
CA GLN A 396 5.46 16.90 11.79
C GLN A 396 4.25 17.62 12.41
N ARG A 397 4.34 18.03 13.68
CA ARG A 397 3.20 18.58 14.46
C ARG A 397 2.44 19.70 13.76
N ARG A 398 3.14 20.61 13.09
CA ARG A 398 2.56 21.69 12.27
C ARG A 398 1.72 21.16 11.10
N ALA A 399 2.17 20.10 10.42
CA ALA A 399 1.42 19.44 9.36
C ALA A 399 0.25 18.62 9.93
N CYS A 400 0.42 17.98 11.09
CA CYS A 400 -0.67 17.30 11.80
C CYS A 400 -1.78 18.29 12.21
N ARG A 401 -1.40 19.48 12.73
CA ARG A 401 -2.30 20.59 13.05
C ARG A 401 -3.01 21.14 11.81
N ALA A 402 -2.28 21.33 10.72
CA ALA A 402 -2.87 21.77 9.44
C ALA A 402 -3.90 20.76 8.92
N LEU A 403 -3.55 19.46 8.87
CA LEU A 403 -4.48 18.40 8.50
C LEU A 403 -5.69 18.31 9.44
N PHE A 404 -5.50 18.50 10.75
CA PHE A 404 -6.61 18.52 11.71
C PHE A 404 -7.61 19.64 11.41
N LEU A 405 -7.12 20.81 11.00
CA LEU A 405 -7.95 21.95 10.62
C LEU A 405 -8.57 21.79 9.22
N GLU A 406 -7.86 21.20 8.24
CA GLU A 406 -8.31 21.01 6.85
C GLU A 406 -9.19 19.76 6.63
N GLU A 407 -9.07 18.76 7.50
CA GLU A 407 -9.78 17.47 7.44
C GLU A 407 -10.73 17.25 8.64
N ARG A 408 -11.09 18.29 9.42
CA ARG A 408 -12.14 18.20 10.46
C ARG A 408 -13.38 17.44 9.94
N ASP A 409 -13.85 17.83 8.76
CA ASP A 409 -15.05 17.27 8.08
C ASP A 409 -14.76 16.03 7.20
N LYS A 410 -13.50 15.55 7.14
CA LYS A 410 -13.04 14.45 6.25
C LYS A 410 -12.31 13.32 6.98
N SER A 411 -12.02 13.52 8.26
CA SER A 411 -11.39 12.54 9.14
C SER A 411 -12.17 11.22 9.15
N LEU A 412 -11.50 10.11 9.49
CA LEU A 412 -12.18 8.82 9.63
C LEU A 412 -13.26 8.86 10.71
N PHE A 413 -12.99 9.63 11.76
CA PHE A 413 -13.92 9.98 12.83
C PHE A 413 -13.42 11.26 13.50
N PHE A 414 -14.34 12.13 13.91
CA PHE A 414 -14.08 13.35 14.67
C PHE A 414 -14.91 13.32 15.97
N TRP A 415 -14.31 13.66 17.10
CA TRP A 415 -14.98 13.89 18.38
C TRP A 415 -14.68 15.30 18.87
N HIS A 416 -15.70 15.98 19.41
CA HIS A 416 -15.63 17.32 19.99
C HIS A 416 -16.26 17.37 21.39
N GLU A 417 -15.79 18.29 22.25
CA GLU A 417 -16.36 18.52 23.59
C GLU A 417 -17.86 18.92 23.62
N HIS A 418 -18.49 19.19 22.46
CA HIS A 418 -19.90 19.57 22.34
C HIS A 418 -20.82 18.45 21.81
N ASP A 419 -20.25 17.38 21.24
CA ASP A 419 -21.04 16.23 20.78
C ASP A 419 -21.74 15.49 21.95
N GLU A 420 -21.27 15.75 23.18
CA GLU A 420 -21.80 15.19 24.43
C GLU A 420 -22.95 16.04 25.03
N THR A 421 -23.06 17.34 24.71
CA THR A 421 -24.10 18.23 25.26
C THR A 421 -25.32 18.37 24.35
N GLY A 422 -25.15 18.29 23.03
CA GLY A 422 -26.24 18.32 22.04
C GLY A 422 -26.70 19.72 21.62
N GLU A 423 -25.93 20.77 21.93
CA GLU A 423 -26.18 22.13 21.42
C GLU A 423 -25.42 22.34 20.09
N THR A 424 -26.11 22.13 18.97
CA THR A 424 -25.59 22.50 17.64
C THR A 424 -25.88 23.96 17.33
N GLU A 425 -24.88 24.84 17.42
CA GLU A 425 -24.99 26.18 16.83
C GLU A 425 -24.87 26.13 15.30
N GLY A 426 -25.94 26.54 14.61
CA GLY A 426 -25.84 27.20 13.30
C GLY A 426 -25.59 26.35 12.04
N ALA A 427 -26.57 25.53 11.64
CA ALA A 427 -26.75 25.16 10.23
C ALA A 427 -28.25 25.22 9.84
N PRO A 428 -28.61 25.66 8.61
CA PRO A 428 -30.00 25.95 8.26
C PRO A 428 -30.83 24.69 7.93
N ASP A 429 -32.15 24.82 8.10
CA ASP A 429 -33.15 23.80 7.80
C ASP A 429 -33.00 23.20 6.39
N ASP A 430 -33.02 21.86 6.30
CA ASP A 430 -33.62 21.18 5.15
C ASP A 430 -34.31 19.90 5.63
N ASP A 431 -35.60 19.77 5.31
CA ASP A 431 -36.47 18.69 5.76
C ASP A 431 -36.02 17.34 5.20
N ASN A 432 -35.94 16.28 6.03
CA ASN A 432 -36.43 14.94 5.66
C ASN A 432 -36.48 13.89 6.79
N LEU A 433 -37.67 13.33 7.00
CA LEU A 433 -37.96 11.93 7.39
C LEU A 433 -37.42 11.38 8.73
N SER A 434 -38.04 11.80 9.84
CA SER A 434 -37.95 11.08 11.14
C SER A 434 -38.91 9.89 11.21
N VAL A 435 -38.36 8.68 11.18
CA VAL A 435 -39.07 7.38 11.39
C VAL A 435 -39.65 7.26 12.82
N LEU A 436 -39.14 8.05 13.78
CA LEU A 436 -39.52 7.99 15.19
C LEU A 436 -41.00 8.36 15.45
N ASN A 437 -41.61 9.16 14.57
CA ASN A 437 -43.03 9.51 14.68
C ASN A 437 -43.99 8.33 14.43
N TYR A 438 -43.54 7.25 13.75
CA TYR A 438 -44.39 6.08 13.45
C TYR A 438 -44.43 5.06 14.60
N LEU A 439 -43.37 4.96 15.40
CA LEU A 439 -43.23 3.96 16.46
C LEU A 439 -43.97 4.31 17.77
N ARG A 440 -44.53 5.52 17.88
CA ARG A 440 -45.00 6.07 19.15
C ARG A 440 -46.31 5.48 19.69
N ASP A 441 -47.10 4.82 18.85
CA ASP A 441 -48.54 4.60 19.13
C ASP A 441 -48.96 3.16 19.50
N HIS A 442 -48.04 2.17 19.62
CA HIS A 442 -48.44 0.75 19.73
C HIS A 442 -47.64 -0.16 20.71
N ASN A 443 -47.74 0.04 22.04
CA ASN A 443 -47.76 -1.09 23.00
C ASN A 443 -48.25 -0.72 24.43
N PRO A 444 -49.43 -1.18 24.91
CA PRO A 444 -49.98 -0.77 26.22
C PRO A 444 -49.37 -1.44 27.46
N SER A 445 -48.53 -2.48 27.34
CA SER A 445 -48.05 -3.24 28.51
C SER A 445 -46.82 -2.65 29.20
N LEU A 446 -45.96 -1.94 28.46
CA LEU A 446 -44.70 -1.36 28.96
C LEU A 446 -44.90 -0.18 29.93
N ASP A 447 -46.13 0.27 30.10
CA ASP A 447 -46.44 1.63 30.50
C ASP A 447 -46.32 1.89 32.01
N ARG A 448 -46.15 0.86 32.86
CA ARG A 448 -46.04 0.99 34.32
C ARG A 448 -44.58 1.00 34.81
N THR A 449 -43.81 -0.02 34.44
CA THR A 449 -42.38 -0.16 34.80
C THR A 449 -41.58 1.02 34.24
N ARG A 450 -41.86 1.41 32.99
CA ARG A 450 -41.26 2.56 32.31
C ARG A 450 -41.54 3.89 33.01
N ARG A 451 -42.79 4.14 33.45
CA ARG A 451 -43.17 5.36 34.20
C ARG A 451 -42.46 5.44 35.55
N MET A 452 -42.42 4.33 36.29
CA MET A 452 -41.73 4.28 37.58
C MET A 452 -40.22 4.59 37.44
N ILE A 453 -39.53 4.02 36.44
CA ILE A 453 -38.12 4.33 36.18
C ILE A 453 -37.94 5.78 35.74
N HIS A 454 -38.80 6.30 34.85
CA HIS A 454 -38.82 7.71 34.46
C HIS A 454 -38.95 8.64 35.68
N ASP A 455 -39.86 8.33 36.61
CA ASP A 455 -40.14 9.18 37.76
C ASP A 455 -38.97 9.20 38.76
N CYS A 456 -38.28 8.07 38.99
CA CYS A 456 -37.03 8.02 39.78
C CYS A 456 -35.92 8.89 39.13
N VAL A 457 -35.72 8.75 37.82
CA VAL A 457 -34.70 9.49 37.07
C VAL A 457 -34.99 11.00 37.07
N VAL A 458 -36.25 11.39 36.82
CA VAL A 458 -36.67 12.80 36.85
C VAL A 458 -36.59 13.40 38.25
N ASN A 459 -36.89 12.63 39.31
CA ASN A 459 -36.72 13.10 40.69
C ASN A 459 -35.25 13.33 41.04
N TYR A 460 -34.34 12.43 40.63
CA TYR A 460 -32.90 12.62 40.80
C TYR A 460 -32.41 13.89 40.09
N LEU A 461 -32.74 14.05 38.80
CA LEU A 461 -32.31 15.22 38.01
C LEU A 461 -32.85 16.54 38.58
N LYS A 462 -34.06 16.54 39.15
CA LYS A 462 -34.64 17.71 39.84
C LYS A 462 -33.93 18.05 41.16
N GLN A 463 -33.26 17.10 41.80
CA GLN A 463 -32.49 17.33 43.03
C GLN A 463 -31.05 17.76 42.75
N ALA A 464 -30.47 17.38 41.60
CA ALA A 464 -29.09 17.68 41.20
C ALA A 464 -28.87 19.12 40.64
N GLU A 465 -29.74 20.08 40.97
CA GLU A 465 -29.68 21.52 40.61
C GLU A 465 -29.48 21.90 39.12
N HIS A 466 -29.71 21.01 38.15
CA HIS A 466 -29.67 21.35 36.71
C HIS A 466 -30.99 21.10 35.97
N LEU A 467 -31.63 22.23 35.61
CA LEU A 467 -32.75 22.39 34.67
C LEU A 467 -34.11 21.80 35.09
N GLY A 468 -35.18 22.50 34.69
CA GLY A 468 -36.58 22.12 34.95
C GLY A 468 -37.08 20.95 34.09
N VAL A 469 -36.39 19.82 34.12
CA VAL A 469 -36.67 18.65 33.29
C VAL A 469 -37.96 17.97 33.73
N ASN A 470 -39.05 18.20 32.98
CA ASN A 470 -40.34 17.51 33.17
C ASN A 470 -40.56 16.37 32.16
N ARG A 471 -39.61 16.13 31.26
CA ARG A 471 -39.58 15.02 30.30
C ARG A 471 -38.13 14.65 30.00
N ILE A 472 -37.81 13.37 30.07
CA ILE A 472 -36.57 12.78 29.57
C ILE A 472 -36.85 11.90 28.36
N ASP A 473 -35.86 11.71 27.49
CA ASP A 473 -35.93 10.69 26.45
C ASP A 473 -35.64 9.31 27.08
N HIS A 474 -36.53 8.35 26.85
CA HIS A 474 -36.47 7.01 27.44
C HIS A 474 -35.45 6.07 26.76
N ASP A 475 -34.94 6.46 25.59
CA ASP A 475 -33.91 5.72 24.85
C ASP A 475 -32.51 6.35 24.99
N ARG A 476 -32.38 7.49 25.68
CA ARG A 476 -31.08 8.08 26.08
C ARG A 476 -30.49 7.32 27.28
N SER A 477 -29.16 7.23 27.35
CA SER A 477 -28.48 6.57 28.47
C SER A 477 -28.45 7.46 29.72
N PHE A 478 -28.46 6.87 30.92
CA PHE A 478 -28.42 7.63 32.17
C PHE A 478 -27.19 8.56 32.24
N MET A 479 -26.00 8.09 31.84
CA MET A 479 -24.81 8.94 31.79
C MET A 479 -24.95 10.12 30.79
N SER A 480 -25.62 9.92 29.64
CA SER A 480 -25.90 11.01 28.69
C SER A 480 -26.99 11.99 29.15
N LEU A 481 -27.66 11.71 30.28
CA LEU A 481 -28.54 12.64 31.00
C LEU A 481 -27.81 13.36 32.15
N GLY A 482 -26.48 13.22 32.27
CA GLY A 482 -25.68 13.82 33.35
C GLY A 482 -25.70 13.02 34.66
N ILE A 483 -26.14 11.76 34.63
CA ILE A 483 -26.21 10.90 35.81
C ILE A 483 -24.91 10.11 35.90
N ASP A 484 -24.02 10.53 36.78
CA ASP A 484 -22.76 9.85 37.07
C ASP A 484 -22.96 8.53 37.85
N PHE A 485 -21.86 7.85 38.16
CA PHE A 485 -21.88 6.58 38.89
C PHE A 485 -22.53 6.69 40.28
N LEU A 486 -22.43 7.86 40.94
CA LEU A 486 -23.04 8.12 42.24
C LEU A 486 -24.56 8.36 42.11
N GLY A 487 -24.98 9.05 41.05
CA GLY A 487 -26.38 9.21 40.66
C GLY A 487 -27.05 7.89 40.28
N VAL A 488 -26.34 7.02 39.54
CA VAL A 488 -26.82 5.67 39.23
C VAL A 488 -27.02 4.84 40.50
N ALA A 489 -26.11 4.93 41.48
CA ALA A 489 -26.28 4.28 42.78
C ALA A 489 -27.46 4.84 43.59
N THR A 490 -27.74 6.14 43.48
CA THR A 490 -28.88 6.81 44.14
C THR A 490 -30.22 6.38 43.50
N ILE A 491 -30.31 6.40 42.17
CA ILE A 491 -31.48 5.95 41.40
C ILE A 491 -31.74 4.46 41.64
N ARG A 492 -30.68 3.64 41.75
CA ARG A 492 -30.80 2.22 42.14
C ARG A 492 -31.52 2.07 43.47
N GLU A 493 -31.13 2.80 44.51
CA GLU A 493 -31.75 2.68 45.84
C GLU A 493 -33.23 3.10 45.84
N GLU A 494 -33.57 4.10 45.04
CA GLU A 494 -34.96 4.51 44.82
C GLU A 494 -35.77 3.46 44.04
N LEU A 495 -35.18 2.83 43.01
CA LEU A 495 -35.78 1.74 42.25
C LEU A 495 -35.95 0.46 43.08
N GLU A 496 -34.96 0.08 43.91
CA GLU A 496 -35.06 -1.08 44.81
C GLU A 496 -36.19 -0.88 45.84
N ARG A 497 -36.38 0.35 46.31
CA ARG A 497 -37.46 0.75 47.23
C ARG A 497 -38.85 0.61 46.59
N GLU A 498 -39.04 1.13 45.38
CA GLU A 498 -40.33 1.04 44.66
C GLU A 498 -40.64 -0.40 44.17
N LEU A 499 -39.62 -1.14 43.71
CA LEU A 499 -39.81 -2.50 43.20
C LEU A 499 -39.84 -3.60 44.28
N SER A 500 -39.44 -3.29 45.52
CA SER A 500 -39.32 -4.28 46.61
C SER A 500 -38.45 -5.50 46.27
N ARG A 501 -37.45 -5.32 45.40
CA ARG A 501 -36.45 -6.33 45.02
C ARG A 501 -35.09 -5.65 44.81
N LYS A 502 -34.02 -6.45 44.87
CA LYS A 502 -32.69 -5.95 44.49
C LYS A 502 -32.57 -5.74 42.98
N VAL A 503 -31.86 -4.68 42.62
CA VAL A 503 -31.46 -4.32 41.26
C VAL A 503 -29.95 -4.10 41.29
N THR A 504 -29.18 -4.94 40.58
CA THR A 504 -27.72 -4.83 40.58
C THR A 504 -27.27 -3.56 39.85
N LEU A 505 -26.14 -2.97 40.30
CA LEU A 505 -25.49 -1.89 39.55
C LEU A 505 -25.16 -2.34 38.13
N ASP A 506 -24.67 -3.58 37.99
CA ASP A 506 -24.38 -4.22 36.71
C ASP A 506 -25.59 -4.21 35.77
N ALA A 507 -26.81 -4.45 36.27
CA ALA A 507 -28.02 -4.38 35.45
C ALA A 507 -28.39 -2.95 35.03
N ILE A 508 -28.19 -1.94 35.88
CA ILE A 508 -28.46 -0.54 35.50
C ILE A 508 -27.38 -0.02 34.53
N HIS A 509 -26.15 -0.55 34.63
CA HIS A 509 -25.04 -0.23 33.72
C HIS A 509 -25.13 -0.97 32.37
N GLU A 510 -25.61 -2.23 32.35
CA GLU A 510 -25.82 -3.02 31.12
C GLU A 510 -27.08 -2.56 30.37
N PHE A 511 -28.13 -2.20 31.12
CA PHE A 511 -29.41 -1.75 30.58
C PHE A 511 -29.59 -0.25 30.83
N ASP A 512 -28.66 0.52 30.28
CA ASP A 512 -28.38 1.94 30.56
C ASP A 512 -29.47 2.97 30.21
N THR A 513 -30.66 2.58 29.73
CA THR A 513 -31.76 3.48 29.38
C THR A 513 -33.07 3.07 30.07
N VAL A 514 -34.03 4.01 30.19
CA VAL A 514 -35.35 3.73 30.78
C VAL A 514 -36.06 2.55 30.07
N ASN A 515 -35.96 2.46 28.74
CA ASN A 515 -36.54 1.36 27.96
C ASN A 515 -35.79 0.04 28.15
N LYS A 516 -34.45 0.05 28.08
CA LYS A 516 -33.64 -1.16 28.25
C LYS A 516 -33.83 -1.74 29.65
N LEU A 517 -33.78 -0.89 30.68
CA LEU A 517 -33.94 -1.30 32.07
C LEU A 517 -35.36 -1.82 32.34
N ALA A 518 -36.40 -1.18 31.81
CA ALA A 518 -37.77 -1.69 31.93
C ALA A 518 -37.93 -3.08 31.29
N ALA A 519 -37.36 -3.29 30.10
CA ALA A 519 -37.40 -4.58 29.41
C ALA A 519 -36.65 -5.68 30.18
N GLN A 520 -35.44 -5.39 30.68
CA GLN A 520 -34.66 -6.37 31.46
C GLN A 520 -35.34 -6.70 32.79
N LEU A 521 -35.83 -5.69 33.50
CA LEU A 521 -36.47 -5.88 34.80
C LEU A 521 -37.77 -6.71 34.71
N GLU A 522 -38.38 -6.83 33.53
CA GLU A 522 -39.44 -7.81 33.26
C GLU A 522 -38.87 -9.17 32.81
N SER A 523 -37.80 -9.19 32.01
CA SER A 523 -37.08 -10.40 31.53
C SER A 523 -36.49 -11.26 32.68
N GLU A 524 -35.84 -10.63 33.67
CA GLU A 524 -35.18 -11.30 34.80
C GLU A 524 -36.15 -12.03 35.75
N SER A 525 -37.46 -11.86 35.54
CA SER A 525 -38.47 -12.73 36.15
C SER A 525 -38.36 -14.18 35.66
N GLY A 526 -37.46 -14.52 34.71
CA GLY A 526 -37.21 -15.88 34.27
C GLY A 526 -35.80 -16.23 33.74
N LYS A 527 -35.02 -16.93 34.58
CA LYS A 527 -33.94 -17.93 34.28
C LYS A 527 -32.47 -17.44 34.32
N THR A 528 -31.52 -18.40 34.34
CA THR A 528 -30.26 -18.30 35.10
C THR A 528 -29.06 -19.04 34.44
N LYS A 529 -27.87 -18.39 34.44
CA LYS A 529 -26.43 -18.82 34.39
C LYS A 529 -25.95 -20.16 33.78
N ALA A 530 -24.82 -20.11 33.03
CA ALA A 530 -23.72 -21.11 33.01
C ALA A 530 -22.36 -20.44 32.63
N GLU A 531 -21.20 -21.10 32.87
CA GLU A 531 -19.82 -20.50 32.91
C GLU A 531 -18.74 -21.38 32.15
N ASP A 532 -17.51 -20.88 31.85
CA ASP A 532 -16.56 -21.34 30.78
C ASP A 532 -15.11 -21.82 31.22
N ARG A 533 -14.39 -22.66 30.43
CA ARG A 533 -12.94 -23.08 30.56
C ARG A 533 -12.38 -23.95 29.38
N PRO A 534 -11.09 -23.84 28.94
CA PRO A 534 -10.56 -24.51 27.72
C PRO A 534 -9.73 -25.82 27.90
N ILE A 535 -9.61 -26.65 26.84
CA ILE A 535 -8.90 -27.96 26.77
C ILE A 535 -8.07 -28.11 25.47
N ARG A 536 -6.93 -28.84 25.49
CA ARG A 536 -6.06 -29.12 24.31
C ARG A 536 -6.65 -30.19 23.35
N PRO A 537 -6.61 -30.04 22.01
CA PRO A 537 -7.25 -30.98 21.07
C PRO A 537 -6.42 -32.23 20.69
N THR A 538 -7.09 -33.36 20.48
CA THR A 538 -6.51 -34.63 19.95
C THR A 538 -6.77 -34.81 18.44
N LYS A 539 -6.14 -35.80 17.77
CA LYS A 539 -6.46 -36.15 16.35
C LYS A 539 -7.96 -36.25 16.10
N ASN A 540 -8.71 -36.89 16.99
CA ASN A 540 -10.16 -37.05 16.85
C ASN A 540 -10.91 -35.72 17.03
N ALA A 541 -10.45 -34.83 17.91
CA ALA A 541 -11.01 -33.48 18.04
C ALA A 541 -10.72 -32.61 16.81
N ILE A 542 -9.51 -32.71 16.22
CA ILE A 542 -9.13 -32.01 14.99
C ILE A 542 -9.97 -32.51 13.81
N SER A 543 -10.12 -33.83 13.65
CA SER A 543 -11.01 -34.41 12.63
C SER A 543 -12.46 -34.01 12.84
N GLY A 544 -12.96 -33.98 14.07
CA GLY A 544 -14.32 -33.54 14.40
C GLY A 544 -14.56 -32.08 14.03
N TRP A 545 -13.67 -31.18 14.46
CA TRP A 545 -13.71 -29.76 14.12
C TRP A 545 -13.69 -29.53 12.60
N LEU A 546 -12.82 -30.25 11.86
CA LEU A 546 -12.76 -30.19 10.41
C LEU A 546 -14.05 -30.68 9.75
N VAL A 547 -14.63 -31.78 10.24
CA VAL A 547 -15.93 -32.29 9.76
C VAL A 547 -17.04 -31.27 9.98
N ASP A 548 -17.15 -30.69 11.17
CA ASP A 548 -18.21 -29.73 11.51
C ASP A 548 -18.05 -28.42 10.72
N LYS A 549 -16.83 -27.90 10.58
CA LYS A 549 -16.56 -26.68 9.79
C LYS A 549 -16.82 -26.89 8.31
N ILE A 550 -16.45 -28.03 7.73
CA ILE A 550 -16.71 -28.32 6.31
C ILE A 550 -18.21 -28.55 6.09
N ALA A 551 -18.90 -29.26 7.00
CA ALA A 551 -20.34 -29.43 6.99
C ALA A 551 -21.10 -28.09 7.01
N GLN A 552 -20.64 -27.12 7.81
CA GLN A 552 -21.16 -25.75 7.83
C GLN A 552 -20.88 -25.01 6.51
N LEU A 553 -19.63 -25.03 6.01
CA LEU A 553 -19.22 -24.33 4.79
C LEU A 553 -19.95 -24.83 3.52
N ILE A 554 -20.37 -26.10 3.47
CA ILE A 554 -21.05 -26.70 2.31
C ILE A 554 -22.53 -27.06 2.56
N ALA A 555 -23.06 -26.67 3.73
CA ALA A 555 -24.46 -26.87 4.14
C ALA A 555 -24.99 -28.31 4.05
N ILE A 556 -24.21 -29.32 4.44
CA ILE A 556 -24.66 -30.72 4.56
C ILE A 556 -24.46 -31.29 5.97
N PRO A 557 -25.24 -32.29 6.41
CA PRO A 557 -25.07 -32.91 7.73
C PRO A 557 -23.64 -33.49 7.94
N PRO A 558 -23.01 -33.28 9.12
CA PRO A 558 -21.67 -33.81 9.43
C PRO A 558 -21.49 -35.31 9.16
N ASN A 559 -22.53 -36.11 9.37
CA ASN A 559 -22.52 -37.56 9.12
C ASN A 559 -22.47 -37.97 7.63
N ARG A 560 -22.45 -37.01 6.70
CA ARG A 560 -22.21 -37.22 5.26
C ARG A 560 -20.80 -36.80 4.80
N ILE A 561 -19.95 -36.33 5.72
CA ILE A 561 -18.55 -35.99 5.43
C ILE A 561 -17.67 -37.24 5.57
N ASP A 562 -17.25 -37.80 4.44
CA ASP A 562 -16.20 -38.82 4.35
C ASP A 562 -14.80 -38.22 4.63
N THR A 563 -14.21 -38.54 5.77
CA THR A 563 -12.89 -38.02 6.19
C THR A 563 -11.72 -38.51 5.33
N GLY A 564 -11.89 -39.58 4.55
CA GLY A 564 -10.91 -40.07 3.59
C GLY A 564 -10.94 -39.34 2.25
N ARG A 565 -11.95 -38.51 2.00
CA ARG A 565 -12.21 -37.85 0.72
C ARG A 565 -11.47 -36.49 0.60
N PRO A 566 -10.98 -36.09 -0.59
CA PRO A 566 -10.23 -34.84 -0.70
C PRO A 566 -11.05 -33.56 -0.51
N PHE A 567 -10.47 -32.54 0.15
CA PHE A 567 -11.12 -31.25 0.42
C PHE A 567 -11.71 -30.58 -0.83
N ALA A 568 -10.98 -30.59 -1.95
CA ALA A 568 -11.43 -30.03 -3.23
C ALA A 568 -12.72 -30.70 -3.77
N SER A 569 -12.97 -31.97 -3.43
CA SER A 569 -14.15 -32.71 -3.90
C SER A 569 -15.45 -32.36 -3.17
N TYR A 570 -15.38 -31.44 -2.20
CA TYR A 570 -16.51 -30.79 -1.52
C TYR A 570 -16.86 -29.42 -2.12
N GLY A 571 -16.17 -28.98 -3.18
CA GLY A 571 -16.44 -27.69 -3.84
C GLY A 571 -15.88 -26.47 -3.10
N LEU A 572 -14.97 -26.66 -2.15
CA LEU A 572 -14.29 -25.58 -1.45
C LEU A 572 -13.37 -24.82 -2.42
N ASN A 573 -13.58 -23.52 -2.57
CA ASN A 573 -12.74 -22.65 -3.38
C ASN A 573 -11.44 -22.26 -2.64
N SER A 574 -10.47 -21.71 -3.37
CA SER A 574 -9.15 -21.37 -2.82
C SER A 574 -9.19 -20.40 -1.63
N ILE A 575 -10.21 -19.53 -1.55
CA ILE A 575 -10.39 -18.60 -0.42
C ILE A 575 -10.89 -19.36 0.82
N ALA A 576 -11.86 -20.27 0.67
CA ALA A 576 -12.35 -21.11 1.75
C ALA A 576 -11.27 -22.04 2.30
N VAL A 577 -10.38 -22.57 1.44
CA VAL A 577 -9.23 -23.40 1.85
C VAL A 577 -8.21 -22.62 2.68
N VAL A 578 -7.93 -21.36 2.31
CA VAL A 578 -7.06 -20.46 3.07
C VAL A 578 -7.71 -20.05 4.40
N SER A 579 -9.02 -19.73 4.41
CA SER A 579 -9.78 -19.44 5.64
C SER A 579 -9.78 -20.62 6.60
N LEU A 580 -10.05 -21.83 6.11
CA LEU A 580 -10.05 -23.06 6.90
C LEU A 580 -8.70 -23.33 7.57
N SER A 581 -7.59 -22.99 6.89
CA SER A 581 -6.23 -23.10 7.45
C SER A 581 -5.98 -22.07 8.56
N GLY A 582 -6.45 -20.83 8.37
CA GLY A 582 -6.39 -19.75 9.36
C GLY A 582 -7.22 -20.05 10.60
N GLU A 583 -8.50 -20.37 10.43
CA GLU A 583 -9.43 -20.73 11.51
C GLU A 583 -8.99 -21.98 12.29
N LEU A 584 -8.42 -22.98 11.61
CA LEU A 584 -7.85 -24.15 12.27
C LEU A 584 -6.60 -23.79 13.07
N GLY A 585 -5.80 -22.84 12.57
CA GLY A 585 -4.63 -22.31 13.27
C GLY A 585 -5.01 -21.51 14.52
N GLU A 586 -6.02 -20.64 14.42
CA GLU A 586 -6.61 -19.92 15.56
C GLU A 586 -7.16 -20.90 16.61
N TRP A 587 -7.94 -21.90 16.18
CA TRP A 587 -8.51 -22.91 17.09
C TRP A 587 -7.46 -23.81 17.76
N LEU A 588 -6.31 -24.04 17.10
CA LEU A 588 -5.17 -24.77 17.67
C LEU A 588 -4.18 -23.87 18.44
N GLY A 589 -4.36 -22.55 18.43
CA GLY A 589 -3.43 -21.59 19.01
C GLY A 589 -2.05 -21.57 18.33
N LYS A 590 -1.95 -21.94 17.05
CA LYS A 590 -0.68 -21.94 16.29
C LYS A 590 -0.90 -21.57 14.81
N PRO A 591 -0.06 -20.73 14.18
CA PRO A 591 -0.17 -20.43 12.77
C PRO A 591 0.06 -21.69 11.93
N LEU A 592 -0.85 -21.98 10.99
CA LEU A 592 -0.69 -23.05 10.01
C LEU A 592 -0.45 -22.45 8.62
N PRO A 593 0.61 -22.85 7.90
CA PRO A 593 0.80 -22.49 6.49
C PRO A 593 -0.44 -22.83 5.65
N PRO A 594 -0.95 -21.91 4.80
CA PRO A 594 -2.12 -22.19 3.95
C PRO A 594 -1.92 -23.34 2.94
N THR A 595 -0.68 -23.77 2.73
CA THR A 595 -0.34 -24.91 1.87
C THR A 595 -0.68 -26.26 2.50
N LEU A 596 -0.80 -26.37 3.83
CA LEU A 596 -0.99 -27.67 4.52
C LEU A 596 -2.21 -28.44 4.01
N VAL A 597 -3.27 -27.75 3.60
CA VAL A 597 -4.51 -28.38 3.09
C VAL A 597 -4.30 -28.95 1.67
N TYR A 598 -3.29 -28.50 0.93
CA TYR A 598 -2.86 -29.06 -0.34
C TYR A 598 -1.84 -30.21 -0.13
N ASP A 599 -0.92 -30.05 0.82
CA ASP A 599 0.08 -31.07 1.19
C ASP A 599 -0.59 -32.31 1.83
N TYR A 600 -1.67 -32.12 2.60
CA TYR A 600 -2.44 -33.17 3.26
C TYR A 600 -3.92 -33.13 2.85
N PRO A 601 -4.26 -33.53 1.62
CA PRO A 601 -5.52 -33.14 0.97
C PRO A 601 -6.81 -33.78 1.51
N THR A 602 -6.79 -34.51 2.63
CA THR A 602 -7.98 -35.12 3.26
C THR A 602 -8.02 -34.82 4.75
N ILE A 603 -9.22 -34.79 5.35
CA ILE A 603 -9.41 -34.53 6.79
C ILE A 603 -8.54 -35.49 7.62
N GLU A 604 -8.55 -36.78 7.28
CA GLU A 604 -7.83 -37.80 8.03
C GLU A 604 -6.30 -37.68 7.93
N LYS A 605 -5.76 -37.19 6.78
CA LYS A 605 -4.33 -36.93 6.60
C LYS A 605 -3.90 -35.65 7.32
N LEU A 606 -4.68 -34.58 7.18
CA LEU A 606 -4.38 -33.29 7.80
C LEU A 606 -4.42 -33.39 9.33
N ALA A 607 -5.48 -33.97 9.90
CA ALA A 607 -5.61 -34.17 11.35
C ALA A 607 -4.52 -35.11 11.91
N ARG A 608 -4.11 -36.12 11.12
CA ARG A 608 -3.02 -37.02 11.48
C ARG A 608 -1.68 -36.29 11.49
N HIS A 609 -1.33 -35.58 10.41
CA HIS A 609 -0.10 -34.80 10.35
C HIS A 609 -0.03 -33.75 11.47
N ILE A 610 -1.08 -32.95 11.68
CA ILE A 610 -1.09 -31.92 12.73
C ILE A 610 -0.90 -32.51 14.14
N ALA A 611 -1.34 -33.75 14.38
CA ALA A 611 -1.16 -34.48 15.64
C ALA A 611 0.20 -35.20 15.75
N GLU A 612 0.77 -35.69 14.64
CA GLU A 612 2.05 -36.42 14.61
C GLU A 612 3.26 -35.46 14.58
N THR A 613 3.16 -34.32 13.89
CA THR A 613 4.19 -33.27 13.84
C THR A 613 4.38 -32.54 15.19
N GLN A 614 3.56 -32.85 16.21
CA GLN A 614 3.80 -32.41 17.59
C GLN A 614 4.88 -33.23 18.34
N VAL A 615 5.46 -34.28 17.73
CA VAL A 615 6.35 -35.24 18.41
C VAL A 615 7.82 -35.13 17.99
N THR A 616 8.18 -34.30 16.99
CA THR A 616 9.56 -34.25 16.49
C THR A 616 10.07 -32.81 16.29
N GLU A 617 10.64 -32.23 17.34
CA GLU A 617 11.61 -31.14 17.19
C GLU A 617 12.90 -31.68 16.58
N ILE A 618 13.43 -31.00 15.56
CA ILE A 618 14.84 -31.13 15.15
C ILE A 618 15.44 -29.73 15.12
N ARG A 619 16.48 -29.53 15.93
CA ARG A 619 17.25 -28.29 16.01
C ARG A 619 18.09 -28.07 14.75
N ALA A 620 18.33 -26.82 14.42
CA ALA A 620 19.35 -26.40 13.45
C ALA A 620 20.03 -25.11 13.92
N ASP A 621 20.69 -25.17 15.08
CA ASP A 621 21.73 -24.19 15.43
C ASP A 621 23.04 -24.62 14.75
N SER A 622 23.64 -23.77 13.92
CA SER A 622 25.10 -23.70 13.73
C SER A 622 25.50 -22.48 12.92
N ALA A 623 26.51 -21.76 13.41
CA ALA A 623 27.13 -20.64 12.72
C ALA A 623 27.61 -20.99 11.31
N ILE A 624 27.68 -19.98 10.43
CA ILE A 624 28.62 -20.02 9.31
C ILE A 624 30.00 -19.59 9.84
N GLU A 625 30.63 -20.52 10.56
CA GLU A 625 32.04 -20.76 10.34
C GLU A 625 32.25 -21.11 8.85
N GLN A 626 33.46 -20.93 8.31
CA GLN A 626 33.74 -21.47 6.98
C GLN A 626 33.54 -22.99 7.02
N LEU A 627 32.49 -23.47 6.35
CA LEU A 627 32.23 -24.90 6.19
C LEU A 627 33.51 -25.56 5.67
N SER A 628 33.94 -26.64 6.34
CA SER A 628 34.99 -27.49 5.79
C SER A 628 34.57 -27.98 4.41
N ASP A 629 35.50 -28.24 3.49
CA ASP A 629 35.15 -28.70 2.13
C ASP A 629 34.19 -29.91 2.16
N ALA A 630 34.35 -30.81 3.16
CA ALA A 630 33.49 -31.97 3.37
C ALA A 630 32.08 -31.61 3.89
N ASP A 631 31.94 -30.60 4.76
CA ASP A 631 30.64 -30.14 5.26
C ASP A 631 29.91 -29.28 4.22
N PHE A 632 30.65 -28.52 3.41
CA PHE A 632 30.10 -27.83 2.24
C PHE A 632 29.62 -28.83 1.18
N GLU A 633 30.41 -29.87 0.85
CA GLU A 633 29.95 -30.97 -0.01
C GLU A 633 28.68 -31.62 0.53
N LYS A 634 28.59 -31.84 1.85
CA LYS A 634 27.41 -32.41 2.50
C LYS A 634 26.19 -31.47 2.46
N TYR A 635 26.38 -30.16 2.63
CA TYR A 635 25.32 -29.16 2.45
C TYR A 635 24.84 -29.14 0.99
N VAL A 636 25.76 -29.11 0.02
CA VAL A 636 25.45 -29.12 -1.42
C VAL A 636 24.71 -30.39 -1.82
N GLN A 637 25.09 -31.56 -1.29
CA GLN A 637 24.35 -32.82 -1.44
C GLN A 637 22.97 -32.79 -0.77
N GLY A 638 22.78 -31.95 0.25
CA GLY A 638 21.53 -31.76 0.97
C GLY A 638 20.55 -30.74 0.37
N ILE A 639 20.97 -29.91 -0.60
CA ILE A 639 20.05 -28.94 -1.22
C ILE A 639 18.98 -29.70 -2.02
N PRO A 640 17.67 -29.50 -1.73
CA PRO A 640 16.59 -30.19 -2.42
C PRO A 640 16.63 -29.96 -3.93
N GLU A 641 16.49 -31.05 -4.71
CA GLU A 641 16.61 -30.99 -6.17
C GLU A 641 15.67 -29.96 -6.81
N ASN A 642 14.48 -29.75 -6.24
CA ASN A 642 13.52 -28.75 -6.72
C ASN A 642 13.91 -27.29 -6.52
N PHE A 643 15.07 -26.99 -5.92
CA PHE A 643 15.62 -25.63 -5.80
C PHE A 643 16.82 -25.36 -6.74
N HIS A 644 17.42 -26.38 -7.36
CA HIS A 644 18.56 -26.21 -8.29
C HIS A 644 18.44 -26.99 -9.61
N LYS A 645 17.73 -28.12 -9.64
CA LYS A 645 17.44 -28.86 -10.87
C LYS A 645 16.12 -28.37 -11.47
N THR A 646 16.20 -27.70 -12.62
CA THR A 646 15.05 -27.12 -13.33
C THR A 646 13.93 -28.13 -13.58
N ASP A 647 14.26 -29.39 -13.85
CA ASP A 647 13.28 -30.43 -14.13
C ASP A 647 12.48 -30.90 -12.90
N CYS A 648 12.95 -30.54 -11.70
CA CYS A 648 12.32 -30.74 -10.39
C CYS A 648 11.58 -29.50 -9.87
N PHE A 649 11.74 -28.32 -10.48
CA PHE A 649 10.99 -27.11 -10.13
C PHE A 649 9.47 -27.39 -10.17
N VAL A 650 8.68 -26.74 -9.32
CA VAL A 650 7.24 -27.02 -9.19
C VAL A 650 6.54 -26.67 -10.50
N GLU A 651 6.85 -25.49 -11.03
CA GLU A 651 6.39 -24.91 -12.29
C GLU A 651 6.73 -25.82 -13.49
N CYS A 652 7.92 -26.42 -13.49
CA CYS A 652 8.33 -27.34 -14.54
C CYS A 652 7.65 -28.71 -14.42
N ARG A 653 7.30 -29.16 -13.20
CA ARG A 653 6.47 -30.36 -12.99
C ARG A 653 5.02 -30.09 -13.40
N GLU A 654 4.44 -28.95 -13.04
CA GLU A 654 3.11 -28.52 -13.50
C GLU A 654 3.04 -28.41 -15.04
N LEU A 655 4.08 -27.86 -15.69
CA LEU A 655 4.20 -27.86 -17.14
C LEU A 655 4.23 -29.29 -17.72
N LYS A 656 4.99 -30.22 -17.11
CA LYS A 656 5.01 -31.63 -17.51
C LYS A 656 3.61 -32.27 -17.37
N GLU A 657 2.91 -32.06 -16.25
CA GLU A 657 1.54 -32.58 -16.06
C GLU A 657 0.54 -31.97 -17.06
N ARG A 658 0.60 -30.65 -17.30
CA ARG A 658 -0.24 -29.98 -18.32
C ARG A 658 0.01 -30.54 -19.72
N ASN A 659 1.26 -30.82 -20.07
CA ASN A 659 1.60 -31.43 -21.36
C ASN A 659 1.10 -32.89 -21.48
N LYS A 660 0.90 -33.62 -20.37
CA LYS A 660 0.25 -34.95 -20.41
C LYS A 660 -1.21 -34.89 -20.83
N ILE A 661 -1.90 -33.75 -20.69
CA ILE A 661 -3.31 -33.61 -21.09
C ILE A 661 -3.48 -33.96 -22.58
N PHE A 662 -2.57 -33.51 -23.46
CA PHE A 662 -2.62 -33.85 -24.89
C PHE A 662 -2.49 -35.36 -25.12
N HIS A 663 -1.51 -36.01 -24.47
CA HIS A 663 -1.33 -37.46 -24.54
C HIS A 663 -2.54 -38.24 -23.98
N GLN A 664 -3.14 -37.78 -22.87
CA GLN A 664 -4.35 -38.38 -22.29
C GLN A 664 -5.56 -38.26 -23.21
N GLN A 665 -5.71 -37.14 -23.92
CA GLN A 665 -6.77 -36.95 -24.92
C GLN A 665 -6.45 -37.62 -26.28
N GLN A 666 -5.30 -38.28 -26.41
CA GLN A 666 -4.80 -38.91 -27.64
C GLN A 666 -4.70 -37.92 -28.82
N VAL A 667 -4.24 -36.71 -28.54
CA VAL A 667 -3.99 -35.66 -29.52
C VAL A 667 -2.54 -35.18 -29.46
N ASP A 668 -2.04 -34.71 -30.58
CA ASP A 668 -0.77 -34.00 -30.65
C ASP A 668 -0.89 -32.61 -30.01
N ASN A 669 0.20 -32.10 -29.45
CA ASN A 669 0.24 -30.74 -28.89
C ASN A 669 -0.11 -29.73 -30.00
N PRO A 670 -1.17 -28.91 -29.86
CA PRO A 670 -1.50 -27.90 -30.87
C PRO A 670 -0.49 -26.76 -30.89
N TYR A 671 0.22 -26.51 -29.78
CA TYR A 671 1.21 -25.43 -29.67
C TYR A 671 2.58 -25.86 -30.21
N PHE A 672 3.38 -24.87 -30.64
CA PHE A 672 4.72 -25.06 -31.22
C PHE A 672 4.77 -25.83 -32.56
N ARG A 673 3.63 -25.96 -33.27
CA ARG A 673 3.60 -26.41 -34.66
C ARG A 673 4.48 -25.52 -35.53
N VAL A 674 5.34 -26.14 -36.34
CA VAL A 674 6.28 -25.41 -37.21
C VAL A 674 5.59 -25.07 -38.53
N ASN A 675 5.38 -23.78 -38.78
CA ASN A 675 4.95 -23.29 -40.09
C ASN A 675 6.18 -23.12 -41.00
N GLN A 676 6.14 -23.73 -42.18
CA GLN A 676 7.22 -23.78 -43.17
C GLN A 676 7.11 -22.65 -44.22
N ALA A 677 6.07 -21.81 -44.16
CA ALA A 677 5.78 -20.77 -45.15
C ALA A 677 5.18 -19.49 -44.53
N ILE A 678 4.96 -18.48 -45.36
CA ILE A 678 4.24 -17.25 -44.99
C ILE A 678 2.81 -17.61 -44.56
N THR A 679 2.37 -17.13 -43.38
CA THR A 679 1.03 -17.41 -42.86
C THR A 679 0.02 -16.37 -43.38
N GLY A 680 -0.72 -16.74 -44.42
CA GLY A 680 -1.87 -16.00 -44.95
C GLY A 680 -3.19 -16.67 -44.58
N THR A 681 -4.07 -16.82 -45.57
CA THR A 681 -5.25 -17.70 -45.50
C THR A 681 -4.89 -19.18 -45.41
N VAL A 682 -3.65 -19.53 -45.74
CA VAL A 682 -3.09 -20.86 -45.68
C VAL A 682 -1.85 -20.84 -44.78
N ALA A 683 -1.70 -21.88 -43.96
CA ALA A 683 -0.49 -22.25 -43.24
C ALA A 683 0.07 -23.56 -43.83
N LYS A 684 1.40 -23.69 -43.91
CA LYS A 684 2.05 -24.93 -44.33
C LYS A 684 2.71 -25.60 -43.12
N ILE A 685 2.13 -26.69 -42.64
CA ILE A 685 2.57 -27.40 -41.42
C ILE A 685 2.78 -28.88 -41.82
N GLU A 686 3.92 -29.48 -41.44
CA GLU A 686 4.24 -30.89 -41.77
C GLU A 686 4.04 -31.21 -43.27
N ASP A 687 4.48 -30.30 -44.14
CA ASP A 687 4.33 -30.36 -45.60
C ASP A 687 2.89 -30.44 -46.15
N ARG A 688 1.88 -30.20 -45.30
CA ARG A 688 0.47 -30.05 -45.69
C ARG A 688 0.00 -28.60 -45.56
N GLU A 689 -0.98 -28.24 -46.39
CA GLU A 689 -1.67 -26.95 -46.35
C GLU A 689 -2.93 -27.02 -45.49
N PHE A 690 -3.15 -25.98 -44.67
CA PHE A 690 -4.31 -25.82 -43.79
C PHE A 690 -4.89 -24.41 -43.94
N ILE A 691 -6.20 -24.27 -43.95
CA ILE A 691 -6.88 -22.96 -43.88
C ILE A 691 -6.60 -22.38 -42.50
N SER A 692 -5.95 -21.21 -42.45
CA SER A 692 -5.36 -20.66 -41.23
C SER A 692 -6.21 -19.56 -40.60
N PHE A 693 -6.78 -19.86 -39.44
CA PHE A 693 -7.44 -18.87 -38.56
C PHE A 693 -6.59 -18.55 -37.31
N SER A 694 -5.28 -18.79 -37.36
CA SER A 694 -4.34 -18.63 -36.24
C SER A 694 -3.40 -17.42 -36.36
N SER A 695 -3.62 -16.54 -37.34
CA SER A 695 -2.69 -15.46 -37.72
C SER A 695 -3.29 -14.07 -37.51
N TYR A 696 -2.50 -13.13 -36.98
CA TYR A 696 -2.89 -11.71 -36.84
C TYR A 696 -2.59 -10.88 -38.11
N ASN A 697 -2.42 -11.53 -39.26
CA ASN A 697 -2.20 -10.93 -40.58
C ASN A 697 -3.52 -10.37 -41.16
N TYR A 698 -4.17 -9.46 -40.44
CA TYR A 698 -5.53 -8.99 -40.70
C TYR A 698 -5.73 -8.44 -42.12
N ILE A 699 -4.76 -7.71 -42.66
CA ILE A 699 -4.84 -7.02 -43.96
C ILE A 699 -4.06 -7.76 -45.08
N GLY A 700 -3.53 -8.95 -44.77
CA GLY A 700 -2.87 -9.83 -45.74
C GLY A 700 -1.47 -9.38 -46.19
N LEU A 701 -0.85 -8.42 -45.51
CA LEU A 701 0.39 -7.77 -45.96
C LEU A 701 1.69 -8.51 -45.58
N SER A 702 1.65 -9.54 -44.73
CA SER A 702 2.88 -10.20 -44.25
C SER A 702 3.68 -10.95 -45.33
N GLY A 703 3.06 -11.17 -46.49
CA GLY A 703 3.69 -11.72 -47.69
C GLY A 703 3.65 -10.76 -48.89
N ASP A 704 3.32 -9.49 -48.70
CA ASP A 704 3.28 -8.53 -49.81
C ASP A 704 4.71 -8.26 -50.33
N ALA A 705 4.89 -8.37 -51.65
CA ALA A 705 6.19 -8.21 -52.30
C ALA A 705 6.78 -6.80 -52.09
N ARG A 706 5.94 -5.77 -51.91
CA ARG A 706 6.35 -4.37 -51.70
C ARG A 706 6.86 -4.14 -50.28
N VAL A 707 6.20 -4.74 -49.29
CA VAL A 707 6.67 -4.76 -47.88
C VAL A 707 8.01 -5.51 -47.81
N THR A 708 8.10 -6.64 -48.51
CA THR A 708 9.33 -7.43 -48.61
C THR A 708 10.47 -6.64 -49.24
N GLU A 709 10.23 -5.96 -50.37
CA GLU A 709 11.26 -5.16 -51.05
C GLU A 709 11.67 -3.93 -50.23
N ALA A 710 10.74 -3.27 -49.52
CA ALA A 710 11.07 -2.18 -48.60
C ALA A 710 12.00 -2.63 -47.46
N ALA A 711 11.74 -3.81 -46.88
CA ALA A 711 12.63 -4.42 -45.89
C ALA A 711 14.00 -4.79 -46.49
N CYS A 712 14.03 -5.39 -47.67
CA CYS A 712 15.27 -5.72 -48.41
C CYS A 712 16.11 -4.48 -48.70
N GLU A 713 15.50 -3.39 -49.18
CA GLU A 713 16.21 -2.14 -49.47
C GLU A 713 16.74 -1.48 -48.20
N ALA A 714 15.98 -1.51 -47.10
CA ALA A 714 16.48 -1.06 -45.80
C ALA A 714 17.69 -1.90 -45.32
N ILE A 715 17.70 -3.21 -45.57
CA ILE A 715 18.86 -4.08 -45.29
C ILE A 715 20.06 -3.70 -46.17
N ARG A 716 19.86 -3.53 -47.49
CA ARG A 716 20.95 -3.12 -48.41
C ARG A 716 21.57 -1.78 -48.01
N ARG A 717 20.74 -0.84 -47.53
CA ARG A 717 21.16 0.54 -47.22
C ARG A 717 21.69 0.75 -45.80
N TYR A 718 21.12 0.08 -44.80
CA TYR A 718 21.41 0.32 -43.38
C TYR A 718 21.93 -0.91 -42.63
N GLY A 719 21.93 -2.09 -43.26
CA GLY A 719 22.23 -3.37 -42.62
C GLY A 719 21.03 -3.98 -41.89
N THR A 720 21.25 -5.19 -41.34
CA THR A 720 20.22 -5.97 -40.62
C THR A 720 20.00 -5.51 -39.18
N SER A 721 20.83 -4.62 -38.66
CA SER A 721 20.84 -4.17 -37.26
C SER A 721 20.95 -2.65 -37.15
N SER A 722 20.32 -2.09 -36.13
CA SER A 722 20.46 -0.70 -35.69
C SER A 722 21.89 -0.38 -35.27
N SER A 723 22.66 -1.40 -34.89
CA SER A 723 24.07 -1.39 -34.47
C SER A 723 24.38 -0.63 -33.16
N ALA A 724 23.37 -0.07 -32.49
CA ALA A 724 23.41 0.45 -31.12
C ALA A 724 21.98 0.68 -30.57
N SER A 725 21.86 1.14 -29.31
CA SER A 725 20.65 1.82 -28.83
C SER A 725 20.39 3.09 -29.67
N ARG A 726 19.11 3.44 -29.87
CA ARG A 726 18.71 4.59 -30.69
C ARG A 726 19.23 5.92 -30.18
N VAL A 727 19.35 6.09 -28.85
CA VAL A 727 19.82 7.34 -28.23
C VAL A 727 21.30 7.65 -28.53
N VAL A 728 22.11 6.66 -28.92
CA VAL A 728 23.55 6.82 -29.16
C VAL A 728 23.86 6.96 -30.64
N THR A 729 23.83 5.86 -31.39
CA THR A 729 24.08 5.81 -32.85
C THR A 729 23.10 4.88 -33.59
N GLY A 730 22.13 4.31 -32.87
CA GLY A 730 21.13 3.39 -33.42
C GLY A 730 20.02 4.07 -34.21
N GLU A 731 19.90 5.41 -34.14
CA GLU A 731 18.94 6.18 -34.92
C GLU A 731 19.21 6.03 -36.43
N LYS A 732 18.14 5.92 -37.23
CA LYS A 732 18.19 5.78 -38.69
C LYS A 732 16.99 6.54 -39.29
N PRO A 733 17.10 7.14 -40.48
CA PRO A 733 16.03 7.96 -41.06
C PRO A 733 14.66 7.27 -41.16
N VAL A 734 14.64 5.94 -41.35
CA VAL A 734 13.42 5.13 -41.43
C VAL A 734 12.65 5.05 -40.10
N HIS A 735 13.33 5.13 -38.94
CA HIS A 735 12.64 5.12 -37.64
C HIS A 735 11.81 6.39 -37.47
N GLY A 736 12.42 7.57 -37.68
CA GLY A 736 11.70 8.84 -37.66
C GLY A 736 10.64 8.99 -38.76
N ALA A 737 10.80 8.31 -39.90
CA ALA A 737 9.76 8.27 -40.94
C ALA A 737 8.53 7.46 -40.50
N LEU A 738 8.75 6.27 -39.91
CA LEU A 738 7.67 5.47 -39.32
C LEU A 738 6.99 6.20 -38.16
N GLU A 739 7.76 6.84 -37.27
CA GLU A 739 7.22 7.63 -36.16
C GLU A 739 6.28 8.74 -36.63
N ARG A 740 6.68 9.52 -37.66
CA ARG A 740 5.80 10.54 -38.25
C ARG A 740 4.55 9.94 -38.90
N ALA A 741 4.71 8.90 -39.72
CA ALA A 741 3.58 8.27 -40.40
C ALA A 741 2.55 7.67 -39.41
N LEU A 742 3.00 7.07 -38.30
CA LEU A 742 2.12 6.60 -37.22
C LEU A 742 1.43 7.76 -36.50
N ALA A 743 2.15 8.85 -36.19
CA ALA A 743 1.56 10.01 -35.54
C ALA A 743 0.48 10.67 -36.43
N GLU A 744 0.77 10.85 -37.72
CA GLU A 744 -0.17 11.36 -38.73
C GLU A 744 -1.40 10.44 -38.89
N PHE A 745 -1.21 9.13 -38.91
CA PHE A 745 -2.31 8.16 -39.05
C PHE A 745 -3.22 8.09 -37.82
N LEU A 746 -2.66 8.19 -36.62
CA LEU A 746 -3.42 8.25 -35.36
C LEU A 746 -4.02 9.65 -35.10
N GLY A 747 -3.46 10.70 -35.71
CA GLY A 747 -3.84 12.10 -35.48
C GLY A 747 -3.24 12.72 -34.22
N THR A 748 -2.16 12.12 -33.69
CA THR A 748 -1.45 12.56 -32.48
C THR A 748 -0.28 13.50 -32.80
N GLU A 749 0.16 14.33 -31.85
CA GLU A 749 1.30 15.24 -32.06
C GLU A 749 2.62 14.50 -32.33
N SER A 750 2.84 13.34 -31.70
CA SER A 750 4.10 12.62 -31.82
C SER A 750 3.97 11.12 -31.52
N CYS A 751 4.99 10.35 -31.89
CA CYS A 751 5.05 8.91 -31.70
C CYS A 751 6.50 8.44 -31.47
N LEU A 752 6.66 7.44 -30.60
CA LEU A 752 7.92 6.77 -30.28
C LEU A 752 7.81 5.27 -30.58
N VAL A 753 8.75 4.74 -31.36
CA VAL A 753 8.77 3.33 -31.78
C VAL A 753 9.80 2.51 -31.00
N PHE A 754 9.34 1.40 -30.41
CA PHE A 754 10.05 0.47 -29.53
C PHE A 754 10.25 -0.91 -30.18
N VAL A 755 11.32 -1.62 -29.83
CA VAL A 755 11.70 -2.91 -30.43
C VAL A 755 10.78 -4.10 -30.10
N SER A 756 9.89 -3.99 -29.11
CA SER A 756 8.94 -5.07 -28.75
C SER A 756 7.60 -4.52 -28.27
N GLY A 757 6.50 -5.01 -28.84
CA GLY A 757 5.14 -4.62 -28.44
C GLY A 757 4.81 -5.00 -26.99
N HIS A 758 5.26 -6.17 -26.51
CA HIS A 758 5.11 -6.52 -25.09
C HIS A 758 5.92 -5.57 -24.20
N ALA A 759 7.18 -5.30 -24.55
CA ALA A 759 8.03 -4.42 -23.76
C ALA A 759 7.52 -2.96 -23.75
N THR A 760 6.79 -2.53 -24.79
CA THR A 760 6.22 -1.19 -24.90
C THR A 760 5.27 -0.88 -23.74
N ASN A 761 4.28 -1.74 -23.45
CA ASN A 761 3.41 -1.56 -22.28
C ASN A 761 4.21 -1.64 -20.98
N VAL A 762 5.05 -2.67 -20.84
CA VAL A 762 5.80 -2.92 -19.60
C VAL A 762 6.70 -1.75 -19.23
N THR A 763 7.49 -1.23 -20.17
CA THR A 763 8.41 -0.11 -19.90
C THR A 763 7.72 1.23 -19.80
N THR A 764 6.58 1.44 -20.47
CA THR A 764 5.89 2.74 -20.43
C THR A 764 5.16 2.89 -19.11
N ILE A 765 4.40 1.87 -18.71
CA ILE A 765 3.66 1.87 -17.44
C ILE A 765 4.64 1.80 -16.26
N GLY A 766 5.64 0.92 -16.32
CA GLY A 766 6.66 0.76 -15.27
C GLY A 766 7.56 1.98 -15.05
N HIS A 767 7.56 2.95 -15.98
CA HIS A 767 8.38 4.17 -15.92
C HIS A 767 7.58 5.44 -15.57
N LEU A 768 6.31 5.52 -16.00
CA LEU A 768 5.47 6.71 -15.77
C LEU A 768 4.81 6.74 -14.38
N PHE A 769 4.72 5.60 -13.70
CA PHE A 769 3.97 5.42 -12.46
C PHE A 769 4.84 4.80 -11.36
N SER A 770 4.42 5.03 -10.11
CA SER A 770 5.16 4.71 -8.89
C SER A 770 4.23 4.19 -7.79
N SER A 771 4.78 3.80 -6.63
CA SER A 771 4.01 3.36 -5.46
C SER A 771 3.04 4.38 -4.86
N ARG A 772 3.06 5.63 -5.33
CA ARG A 772 2.11 6.71 -4.94
C ARG A 772 0.87 6.76 -5.84
N ASP A 773 0.91 6.06 -6.96
CA ASP A 773 -0.08 6.12 -8.02
C ASP A 773 -1.01 4.90 -7.96
N LEU A 774 -2.07 4.95 -8.76
CA LEU A 774 -3.02 3.86 -8.96
C LEU A 774 -3.13 3.52 -10.44
N ILE A 775 -3.10 2.24 -10.76
CA ILE A 775 -3.35 1.72 -12.10
C ILE A 775 -4.61 0.86 -12.03
N ILE A 776 -5.60 1.25 -12.83
CA ILE A 776 -6.86 0.54 -12.99
C ILE A 776 -6.90 -0.03 -14.41
N TYR A 777 -7.15 -1.32 -14.55
CA TYR A 777 -7.16 -2.00 -15.85
C TYR A 777 -8.34 -2.96 -15.98
N ASP A 778 -8.78 -3.19 -17.21
CA ASP A 778 -9.87 -4.13 -17.50
C ASP A 778 -9.47 -5.57 -17.12
N ALA A 779 -10.41 -6.37 -16.61
CA ALA A 779 -10.14 -7.76 -16.21
C ALA A 779 -9.57 -8.64 -17.32
N LEU A 780 -9.83 -8.31 -18.61
CA LEU A 780 -9.27 -9.02 -19.76
C LEU A 780 -8.05 -8.31 -20.39
N ALA A 781 -7.53 -7.26 -19.77
CA ALA A 781 -6.38 -6.51 -20.27
C ALA A 781 -5.13 -7.40 -20.46
N HIS A 782 -4.49 -7.25 -21.62
CA HIS A 782 -3.33 -8.04 -22.02
C HIS A 782 -2.21 -8.04 -20.96
N ASN A 783 -1.59 -9.20 -20.74
CA ASN A 783 -0.59 -9.42 -19.69
C ASN A 783 0.53 -8.35 -19.65
N SER A 784 0.94 -7.77 -20.79
CA SER A 784 1.96 -6.71 -20.78
C SER A 784 1.54 -5.43 -20.05
N ILE A 785 0.24 -5.13 -19.95
CA ILE A 785 -0.30 -4.04 -19.12
C ILE A 785 -0.15 -4.41 -17.64
N VAL A 786 -0.56 -5.63 -17.27
CA VAL A 786 -0.48 -6.16 -15.90
C VAL A 786 0.97 -6.22 -15.40
N GLN A 787 1.90 -6.70 -16.22
CA GLN A 787 3.33 -6.74 -15.88
C GLN A 787 3.93 -5.32 -15.76
N GLY A 788 3.50 -4.37 -16.60
CA GLY A 788 3.89 -2.97 -16.46
C GLY A 788 3.39 -2.35 -15.14
N ALA A 789 2.14 -2.66 -14.77
CA ALA A 789 1.56 -2.22 -13.51
C ALA A 789 2.27 -2.83 -12.29
N LEU A 790 2.65 -4.11 -12.36
CA LEU A 790 3.44 -4.78 -11.33
C LEU A 790 4.82 -4.16 -11.15
N LEU A 791 5.55 -3.88 -12.25
CA LEU A 791 6.89 -3.30 -12.19
C LEU A 791 6.91 -1.82 -11.77
N SER A 792 5.82 -1.07 -11.96
CA SER A 792 5.70 0.31 -11.47
C SER A 792 5.66 0.41 -9.93
N GLY A 793 5.29 -0.69 -9.24
CA GLY A 793 5.02 -0.69 -7.80
C GLY A 793 3.77 0.08 -7.38
N ALA A 794 2.99 0.62 -8.32
CA ALA A 794 1.73 1.31 -8.07
C ALA A 794 0.66 0.40 -7.46
N SER A 795 -0.33 1.01 -6.81
CA SER A 795 -1.54 0.29 -6.41
C SER A 795 -2.28 -0.20 -7.66
N GLN A 796 -2.85 -1.41 -7.61
CA GLN A 796 -3.47 -2.07 -8.75
C GLN A 796 -4.90 -2.49 -8.43
N ILE A 797 -5.84 -2.21 -9.32
CA ILE A 797 -7.22 -2.67 -9.22
C ILE A 797 -7.67 -3.10 -10.63
N SER A 798 -8.07 -4.36 -10.79
CA SER A 798 -8.83 -4.77 -11.98
C SER A 798 -10.30 -4.39 -11.83
N PHE A 799 -10.94 -3.92 -12.90
CA PHE A 799 -12.39 -3.75 -12.97
C PHE A 799 -13.02 -4.80 -13.90
N ALA A 800 -14.29 -5.14 -13.66
CA ALA A 800 -15.01 -6.11 -14.47
C ALA A 800 -15.03 -5.70 -15.95
N HIS A 801 -14.94 -6.70 -16.82
CA HIS A 801 -14.73 -6.50 -18.24
C HIS A 801 -15.78 -5.58 -18.88
N ASN A 802 -15.32 -4.52 -19.55
CA ASN A 802 -16.11 -3.45 -20.17
C ASN A 802 -17.08 -2.68 -19.23
N ASP A 803 -17.00 -2.89 -17.90
CA ASP A 803 -17.85 -2.25 -16.90
C ASP A 803 -17.32 -0.87 -16.48
N TYR A 804 -17.63 0.14 -17.31
CA TYR A 804 -17.26 1.53 -17.03
C TYR A 804 -17.98 2.11 -15.79
N GLU A 805 -19.06 1.48 -15.30
CA GLU A 805 -19.82 1.95 -14.13
C GLU A 805 -19.15 1.46 -12.84
N GLN A 806 -18.62 0.24 -12.83
CA GLN A 806 -17.71 -0.23 -11.79
C GLN A 806 -16.40 0.56 -11.79
N LEU A 807 -15.84 0.90 -12.95
CA LEU A 807 -14.66 1.78 -13.04
C LEU A 807 -14.94 3.15 -12.40
N ASP A 808 -16.09 3.78 -12.70
CA ASP A 808 -16.53 5.03 -12.06
C ASP A 808 -16.65 4.87 -10.54
N ALA A 809 -17.26 3.78 -10.07
CA ALA A 809 -17.39 3.46 -8.65
C ALA A 809 -16.03 3.22 -7.96
N ILE A 810 -15.06 2.57 -8.62
CA ILE A 810 -13.70 2.39 -8.11
C ILE A 810 -12.99 3.75 -8.02
N LEU A 811 -13.04 4.57 -9.06
CA LEU A 811 -12.43 5.89 -9.09
C LEU A 811 -13.04 6.83 -8.05
N SER A 812 -14.36 6.80 -7.85
CA SER A 812 -15.05 7.58 -6.81
C SER A 812 -14.47 7.35 -5.41
N ARG A 813 -14.05 6.12 -5.12
CA ARG A 813 -13.54 5.70 -3.80
C ARG A 813 -12.03 5.89 -3.64
N ASN A 814 -11.27 5.80 -4.74
CA ASN A 814 -9.81 5.73 -4.67
C ASN A 814 -9.08 6.95 -5.26
N ARG A 815 -9.68 7.71 -6.19
CA ARG A 815 -8.96 8.76 -6.96
C ARG A 815 -8.25 9.80 -6.07
N HIS A 816 -8.83 10.12 -4.92
CA HIS A 816 -8.32 11.12 -3.97
C HIS A 816 -7.14 10.60 -3.11
N LEU A 817 -6.78 9.31 -3.19
CA LEU A 817 -5.71 8.69 -2.41
C LEU A 817 -4.37 8.59 -3.17
N HIS A 818 -4.32 9.00 -4.43
CA HIS A 818 -3.19 8.77 -5.33
C HIS A 818 -2.82 10.05 -6.10
N GLU A 819 -1.52 10.27 -6.33
CA GLU A 819 -1.04 11.42 -7.11
C GLU A 819 -1.58 11.33 -8.55
N ARG A 820 -1.22 10.26 -9.27
CA ARG A 820 -1.68 9.96 -10.63
C ARG A 820 -2.58 8.72 -10.63
N VAL A 821 -3.46 8.65 -11.61
CA VAL A 821 -4.25 7.43 -11.89
C VAL A 821 -4.18 7.12 -13.38
N LEU A 822 -3.83 5.88 -13.70
CA LEU A 822 -3.94 5.31 -15.04
C LEU A 822 -5.23 4.47 -15.15
N ILE A 823 -5.96 4.66 -16.24
CA ILE A 823 -6.98 3.76 -16.75
C ILE A 823 -6.39 3.10 -18.00
N ALA A 824 -6.24 1.77 -18.02
CA ALA A 824 -5.67 1.04 -19.14
C ALA A 824 -6.68 0.03 -19.73
N VAL A 825 -6.94 0.13 -21.02
CA VAL A 825 -7.90 -0.70 -21.77
C VAL A 825 -7.35 -1.08 -23.15
N GLU A 826 -7.90 -2.12 -23.78
CA GLU A 826 -7.64 -2.44 -25.20
C GLU A 826 -8.72 -1.81 -26.09
N GLY A 827 -8.37 -1.37 -27.30
CA GLY A 827 -9.36 -0.89 -28.28
C GLY A 827 -10.28 -2.03 -28.77
N VAL A 828 -9.70 -3.21 -29.00
CA VAL A 828 -10.38 -4.49 -29.24
C VAL A 828 -9.76 -5.54 -28.34
N TYR A 829 -10.55 -6.22 -27.52
CA TYR A 829 -10.02 -7.22 -26.59
C TYR A 829 -9.71 -8.53 -27.29
N SER A 830 -8.48 -9.02 -27.09
CA SER A 830 -7.99 -10.19 -27.83
C SER A 830 -8.76 -11.50 -27.58
N MET A 831 -9.43 -11.64 -26.43
CA MET A 831 -10.07 -12.91 -26.03
C MET A 831 -11.46 -13.10 -26.63
N ASP A 832 -12.23 -12.01 -26.75
CA ASP A 832 -13.63 -12.05 -27.16
C ASP A 832 -13.92 -11.28 -28.45
N GLY A 833 -13.04 -10.36 -28.88
CA GLY A 833 -13.24 -9.60 -30.10
C GLY A 833 -14.37 -8.58 -30.01
N ASP A 834 -14.67 -8.09 -28.81
CA ASP A 834 -15.49 -6.92 -28.56
C ASP A 834 -14.63 -5.65 -28.41
N ILE A 835 -15.30 -4.51 -28.29
CA ILE A 835 -14.71 -3.17 -28.46
C ILE A 835 -14.95 -2.37 -27.18
N ALA A 836 -13.89 -1.74 -26.63
CA ALA A 836 -14.03 -0.94 -25.41
C ALA A 836 -14.95 0.28 -25.63
N PRO A 837 -15.80 0.65 -24.66
CA PRO A 837 -16.71 1.79 -24.79
C PRO A 837 -15.98 3.13 -24.58
N LEU A 838 -15.00 3.47 -25.44
CA LEU A 838 -14.12 4.63 -25.27
C LEU A 838 -14.86 5.96 -24.98
N PRO A 839 -16.00 6.31 -25.62
CA PRO A 839 -16.74 7.53 -25.29
C PRO A 839 -17.31 7.59 -23.87
N ARG A 840 -17.46 6.45 -23.18
CA ARG A 840 -17.81 6.38 -21.75
C ARG A 840 -16.57 6.48 -20.88
N LEU A 841 -15.51 5.75 -21.23
CA LEU A 841 -14.23 5.76 -20.52
C LEU A 841 -13.57 7.15 -20.51
N ILE A 842 -13.65 7.90 -21.61
CA ILE A 842 -13.18 9.30 -21.71
C ILE A 842 -13.93 10.20 -20.72
N ARG A 843 -15.27 10.08 -20.61
CA ARG A 843 -16.06 10.85 -19.63
C ARG A 843 -15.64 10.53 -18.20
N VAL A 844 -15.36 9.26 -17.90
CA VAL A 844 -14.85 8.81 -16.59
C VAL A 844 -13.44 9.38 -16.34
N LYS A 845 -12.53 9.34 -17.32
CA LYS A 845 -11.21 10.01 -17.26
C LYS A 845 -11.35 11.50 -16.94
N GLN A 846 -12.21 12.21 -17.68
CA GLN A 846 -12.40 13.66 -17.55
C GLN A 846 -12.99 14.01 -16.18
N LYS A 847 -14.01 13.27 -15.73
CA LYS A 847 -14.64 13.40 -14.40
C LYS A 847 -13.64 13.25 -13.27
N TYR A 848 -12.71 12.29 -13.36
CA TYR A 848 -11.76 11.97 -12.30
C TYR A 848 -10.34 12.53 -12.50
N LYS A 849 -10.07 13.28 -13.57
CA LYS A 849 -8.73 13.77 -13.94
C LYS A 849 -7.70 12.63 -13.89
N ALA A 850 -8.00 11.55 -14.62
CA ALA A 850 -7.15 10.38 -14.77
C ALA A 850 -6.51 10.35 -16.17
N ILE A 851 -5.39 9.63 -16.28
CA ILE A 851 -4.71 9.34 -17.54
C ILE A 851 -5.40 8.12 -18.16
N LEU A 852 -5.75 8.17 -19.44
CA LEU A 852 -6.31 7.06 -20.20
C LEU A 852 -5.29 6.56 -21.23
N MET A 853 -5.04 5.27 -21.17
CA MET A 853 -4.20 4.53 -22.11
C MET A 853 -5.05 3.50 -22.86
N VAL A 854 -4.95 3.53 -24.19
CA VAL A 854 -5.64 2.58 -25.08
C VAL A 854 -4.60 1.79 -25.85
N ASP A 855 -4.61 0.47 -25.70
CA ASP A 855 -3.82 -0.47 -26.50
C ASP A 855 -4.59 -0.78 -27.81
N GLU A 856 -4.14 -0.17 -28.89
CA GLU A 856 -4.70 -0.28 -30.24
C GLU A 856 -4.22 -1.56 -30.98
N ALA A 857 -3.50 -2.48 -30.34
CA ALA A 857 -2.84 -3.60 -31.04
C ALA A 857 -3.79 -4.48 -31.87
N HIS A 858 -5.06 -4.62 -31.50
CA HIS A 858 -6.06 -5.38 -32.27
C HIS A 858 -7.06 -4.50 -33.05
N SER A 859 -6.94 -3.18 -32.98
CA SER A 859 -7.85 -2.22 -33.61
C SER A 859 -7.18 -1.37 -34.69
N ILE A 860 -5.87 -1.07 -34.61
CA ILE A 860 -5.15 -0.44 -35.72
C ILE A 860 -5.11 -1.36 -36.95
N GLY A 861 -5.46 -0.81 -38.11
CA GLY A 861 -5.66 -1.55 -39.35
C GLY A 861 -6.87 -2.49 -39.35
N VAL A 862 -7.82 -2.30 -38.43
CA VAL A 862 -8.99 -3.18 -38.24
C VAL A 862 -10.28 -2.37 -38.04
N LEU A 863 -10.24 -1.36 -37.17
CA LEU A 863 -11.37 -0.50 -36.83
C LEU A 863 -11.28 0.86 -37.53
N GLY A 864 -12.45 1.43 -37.79
CA GLY A 864 -12.61 2.69 -38.50
C GLY A 864 -12.78 2.49 -40.02
N LYS A 865 -12.75 3.60 -40.76
CA LYS A 865 -12.92 3.64 -42.23
C LYS A 865 -11.58 3.63 -42.96
N SER A 866 -10.55 4.25 -42.38
CA SER A 866 -9.18 4.23 -42.89
C SER A 866 -8.29 3.23 -42.14
N GLY A 867 -8.84 2.59 -41.09
CA GLY A 867 -8.11 1.65 -40.24
C GLY A 867 -7.37 2.35 -39.11
N ALA A 868 -7.70 3.61 -38.80
CA ALA A 868 -6.98 4.40 -37.81
C ALA A 868 -7.36 4.06 -36.35
N GLY A 869 -8.03 2.93 -36.12
CA GLY A 869 -8.23 2.36 -34.80
C GLY A 869 -9.57 2.67 -34.14
N ALA A 870 -9.64 2.38 -32.84
CA ALA A 870 -10.82 2.65 -32.02
C ALA A 870 -11.16 4.15 -31.99
N ARG A 871 -10.15 5.03 -32.11
CA ARG A 871 -10.36 6.50 -32.20
C ARG A 871 -11.22 6.93 -33.39
N GLU A 872 -10.99 6.35 -34.56
CA GLU A 872 -11.77 6.64 -35.78
C GLU A 872 -13.15 5.98 -35.71
N TYR A 873 -13.22 4.74 -35.21
CA TYR A 873 -14.47 4.01 -35.04
C TYR A 873 -15.46 4.74 -34.13
N HIS A 874 -15.00 5.24 -32.98
CA HIS A 874 -15.82 6.01 -32.05
C HIS A 874 -15.96 7.50 -32.41
N ARG A 875 -15.22 7.99 -33.42
CA ARG A 875 -15.18 9.40 -33.85
C ARG A 875 -14.79 10.35 -32.71
N ILE A 876 -13.80 9.96 -31.93
CA ILE A 876 -13.25 10.74 -30.81
C ILE A 876 -12.00 11.53 -31.24
N ASP A 877 -11.73 12.63 -30.53
CA ASP A 877 -10.49 13.38 -30.70
C ASP A 877 -9.32 12.54 -30.16
N PRO A 878 -8.21 12.34 -30.91
CA PRO A 878 -7.04 11.63 -30.38
C PRO A 878 -6.45 12.29 -29.13
N ALA A 879 -6.68 13.58 -28.86
CA ALA A 879 -6.24 14.27 -27.65
C ALA A 879 -7.07 13.91 -26.38
N ASP A 880 -8.25 13.30 -26.53
CA ASP A 880 -9.05 12.81 -25.39
C ASP A 880 -8.44 11.55 -24.72
N VAL A 881 -7.40 10.95 -25.32
CA VAL A 881 -6.63 9.82 -24.78
C VAL A 881 -5.17 10.23 -24.70
N ASP A 882 -4.53 9.99 -23.54
CA ASP A 882 -3.19 10.52 -23.28
C ASP A 882 -2.09 9.63 -23.86
N ILE A 883 -2.34 8.31 -23.93
CA ILE A 883 -1.38 7.29 -24.35
C ILE A 883 -2.05 6.34 -25.34
N TRP A 884 -1.73 6.48 -26.63
CA TRP A 884 -2.08 5.51 -27.66
C TRP A 884 -0.93 4.52 -27.81
N MET A 885 -1.10 3.30 -27.30
CA MET A 885 -0.14 2.23 -27.50
C MET A 885 -0.56 1.35 -28.68
N GLY A 886 0.39 0.72 -29.37
CA GLY A 886 0.08 -0.41 -30.24
C GLY A 886 1.28 -1.28 -30.57
N THR A 887 1.04 -2.33 -31.36
CA THR A 887 2.09 -3.24 -31.86
C THR A 887 2.25 -3.10 -33.37
N LEU A 888 3.48 -3.25 -33.86
CA LEU A 888 3.76 -3.38 -35.29
C LEU A 888 3.55 -4.82 -35.80
N SER A 889 3.40 -5.79 -34.90
CA SER A 889 3.46 -7.24 -35.22
C SER A 889 2.16 -7.87 -35.73
N LYS A 890 1.13 -7.08 -36.02
CA LYS A 890 -0.21 -7.54 -36.42
C LYS A 890 -0.57 -6.98 -37.80
N ALA A 891 -1.52 -6.04 -37.90
CA ALA A 891 -1.91 -5.43 -39.18
C ALA A 891 -0.75 -4.72 -39.92
N LEU A 892 0.24 -4.21 -39.17
CA LEU A 892 1.43 -3.53 -39.72
C LEU A 892 2.62 -4.46 -40.03
N VAL A 893 2.48 -5.77 -39.80
CA VAL A 893 3.35 -6.86 -40.28
C VAL A 893 4.88 -6.69 -40.10
N GLY A 894 5.31 -5.93 -39.09
CA GLY A 894 6.70 -5.78 -38.67
C GLY A 894 6.98 -6.46 -37.33
N CYS A 895 7.93 -5.91 -36.57
CA CYS A 895 8.20 -6.31 -35.20
C CYS A 895 8.43 -5.07 -34.33
N GLY A 896 7.79 -5.01 -33.17
CA GLY A 896 7.91 -3.90 -32.23
C GLY A 896 6.56 -3.36 -31.76
N GLY A 897 6.59 -2.19 -31.13
CA GLY A 897 5.41 -1.44 -30.73
C GLY A 897 5.67 0.05 -30.73
N TYR A 898 4.65 0.84 -30.38
CA TYR A 898 4.77 2.29 -30.33
C TYR A 898 3.97 2.89 -29.16
N ILE A 899 4.36 4.09 -28.74
CA ILE A 899 3.55 5.00 -27.93
C ILE A 899 3.37 6.29 -28.72
N ALA A 900 2.13 6.68 -28.96
CA ALA A 900 1.75 7.95 -29.59
C ALA A 900 0.89 8.78 -28.63
N GLY A 901 0.96 10.10 -28.75
CA GLY A 901 0.33 11.03 -27.81
C GLY A 901 0.85 12.45 -28.00
N ASN A 902 0.90 13.23 -26.93
CA ASN A 902 1.48 14.57 -26.98
C ASN A 902 3.02 14.53 -27.13
N HIS A 903 3.59 15.61 -27.63
CA HIS A 903 5.02 15.70 -27.93
C HIS A 903 5.89 15.52 -26.69
N LEU A 904 5.51 16.12 -25.56
CA LEU A 904 6.28 16.08 -24.31
C LEU A 904 6.34 14.67 -23.69
N LEU A 905 5.27 13.87 -23.75
CA LEU A 905 5.28 12.47 -23.33
C LEU A 905 6.27 11.67 -24.18
N VAL A 906 6.19 11.82 -25.49
CA VAL A 906 7.05 11.10 -26.45
C VAL A 906 8.52 11.50 -26.28
N GLU A 907 8.82 12.79 -26.12
CA GLU A 907 10.17 13.29 -25.84
C GLU A 907 10.69 12.79 -24.49
N TYR A 908 9.86 12.82 -23.43
CA TYR A 908 10.22 12.29 -22.12
C TYR A 908 10.57 10.80 -22.19
N LEU A 909 9.70 9.97 -22.79
CA LEU A 909 9.93 8.54 -22.95
C LEU A 909 11.18 8.25 -23.80
N LYS A 910 11.40 9.02 -24.88
CA LYS A 910 12.57 8.87 -25.77
C LYS A 910 13.91 9.12 -25.06
N ASN A 911 13.92 9.99 -24.06
CA ASN A 911 15.11 10.34 -23.29
C ASN A 911 15.27 9.53 -21.99
N THR A 912 14.21 8.91 -21.47
CA THR A 912 14.21 8.35 -20.10
C THR A 912 13.68 6.92 -19.95
N ALA A 913 12.84 6.41 -20.86
CA ALA A 913 12.21 5.09 -20.68
C ALA A 913 13.24 3.95 -20.82
N PRO A 914 13.42 3.06 -19.82
CA PRO A 914 14.48 2.05 -19.83
C PRO A 914 14.43 1.10 -21.02
N GLY A 915 13.24 0.65 -21.41
CA GLY A 915 13.00 -0.21 -22.58
C GLY A 915 13.19 0.47 -23.94
N PHE A 916 13.53 1.76 -23.96
CA PHE A 916 14.02 2.49 -25.14
C PHE A 916 15.50 2.83 -25.00
N VAL A 917 15.90 3.48 -23.90
CA VAL A 917 17.25 4.01 -23.68
C VAL A 917 18.29 2.89 -23.56
N TYR A 918 18.03 1.88 -22.74
CA TYR A 918 18.95 0.76 -22.47
C TYR A 918 18.65 -0.49 -23.29
N SER A 919 17.69 -0.40 -24.22
CA SER A 919 17.34 -1.49 -25.14
C SER A 919 18.12 -1.38 -26.45
N VAL A 920 18.17 -2.47 -27.22
CA VAL A 920 18.59 -2.44 -28.62
C VAL A 920 17.55 -1.66 -29.45
N GLY A 921 18.02 -0.86 -30.41
CA GLY A 921 17.11 -0.17 -31.33
C GLY A 921 16.35 -1.13 -32.24
N MET A 922 15.15 -0.74 -32.68
CA MET A 922 14.43 -1.44 -33.76
C MET A 922 15.26 -1.51 -35.03
N THR A 923 15.32 -2.68 -35.68
CA THR A 923 16.09 -2.85 -36.91
C THR A 923 15.50 -2.05 -38.07
N PRO A 924 16.34 -1.52 -38.99
CA PRO A 924 15.86 -0.75 -40.15
C PRO A 924 14.86 -1.52 -41.02
N ALA A 925 15.04 -2.84 -41.14
CA ALA A 925 14.17 -3.73 -41.89
C ALA A 925 12.73 -3.77 -41.32
N ASN A 926 12.59 -3.94 -40.00
CA ASN A 926 11.28 -3.96 -39.34
C ASN A 926 10.57 -2.60 -39.44
N ALA A 927 11.31 -1.51 -39.29
CA ALA A 927 10.77 -0.16 -39.44
C ALA A 927 10.30 0.12 -40.88
N ALA A 928 11.08 -0.32 -41.89
CA ALA A 928 10.71 -0.19 -43.30
C ALA A 928 9.49 -1.05 -43.67
N ALA A 929 9.41 -2.29 -43.16
CA ALA A 929 8.27 -3.17 -43.36
C ALA A 929 6.98 -2.55 -42.81
N ALA A 930 7.02 -2.07 -41.56
CA ALA A 930 5.87 -1.44 -40.92
C ALA A 930 5.44 -0.13 -41.60
N LEU A 931 6.40 0.68 -42.07
CA LEU A 931 6.10 1.89 -42.82
C LEU A 931 5.45 1.58 -44.18
N ALA A 932 6.00 0.61 -44.92
CA ALA A 932 5.43 0.17 -46.20
C ALA A 932 4.03 -0.43 -46.02
N ALA A 933 3.81 -1.22 -44.96
CA ALA A 933 2.50 -1.78 -44.64
C ALA A 933 1.46 -0.70 -44.32
N LEU A 934 1.84 0.32 -43.54
CA LEU A 934 1.00 1.48 -43.24
C LEU A 934 0.65 2.28 -44.50
N GLU A 935 1.63 2.57 -45.36
CA GLU A 935 1.39 3.25 -46.64
C GLU A 935 0.47 2.45 -47.58
N ILE A 936 0.59 1.12 -47.62
CA ILE A 936 -0.27 0.26 -48.44
C ILE A 936 -1.69 0.24 -47.87
N LEU A 937 -1.86 0.09 -46.55
CA LEU A 937 -3.16 0.16 -45.88
C LEU A 937 -3.91 1.47 -46.21
N GLN A 938 -3.20 2.61 -46.22
CA GLN A 938 -3.77 3.90 -46.58
C GLN A 938 -4.12 4.04 -48.08
N ARG A 939 -3.42 3.32 -48.97
CA ARG A 939 -3.64 3.35 -50.43
C ARG A 939 -4.66 2.32 -50.93
N GLU A 940 -4.85 1.22 -50.19
CA GLU A 940 -5.71 0.07 -50.52
C GLU A 940 -6.80 -0.14 -49.43
N PRO A 941 -7.68 0.86 -49.18
CA PRO A 941 -8.72 0.76 -48.15
C PRO A 941 -9.70 -0.38 -48.40
N GLU A 942 -9.84 -0.85 -49.64
CA GLU A 942 -10.69 -1.99 -49.99
C GLU A 942 -10.22 -3.32 -49.35
N ARG A 943 -8.99 -3.39 -48.82
CA ARG A 943 -8.56 -4.52 -47.96
C ARG A 943 -9.29 -4.51 -46.62
N LEU A 944 -9.45 -3.33 -46.03
CA LEU A 944 -10.15 -3.14 -44.77
C LEU A 944 -11.64 -3.44 -44.94
N ASP A 945 -12.24 -2.97 -46.04
CA ASP A 945 -13.63 -3.30 -46.40
C ASP A 945 -13.82 -4.83 -46.50
N ARG A 946 -12.90 -5.55 -47.17
CA ARG A 946 -12.93 -7.03 -47.23
C ARG A 946 -12.75 -7.69 -45.86
N LEU A 947 -11.85 -7.17 -45.02
CA LEU A 947 -11.65 -7.69 -43.67
C LEU A 947 -12.92 -7.58 -42.83
N GLN A 948 -13.56 -6.41 -42.85
CA GLN A 948 -14.78 -6.14 -42.09
C GLN A 948 -15.94 -6.99 -42.61
N GLU A 949 -16.09 -7.13 -43.92
CA GLU A 949 -17.11 -8.00 -44.54
C GLU A 949 -16.87 -9.49 -44.22
N ASN A 950 -15.63 -9.98 -44.29
CA ASN A 950 -15.28 -11.35 -43.92
C ASN A 950 -15.53 -11.63 -42.43
N SER A 951 -15.22 -10.66 -41.56
CA SER A 951 -15.43 -10.76 -40.11
C SER A 951 -16.92 -10.82 -39.77
N ARG A 952 -17.70 -9.95 -40.42
CA ARG A 952 -19.16 -9.92 -40.34
C ARG A 952 -19.78 -11.24 -40.83
N LEU A 953 -19.36 -11.73 -42.00
CA LEU A 953 -19.79 -13.00 -42.58
C LEU A 953 -19.50 -14.18 -41.65
N PHE A 954 -18.30 -14.29 -41.10
CA PHE A 954 -17.94 -15.37 -40.17
C PHE A 954 -18.83 -15.34 -38.92
N LEU A 955 -18.96 -14.16 -38.29
CA LEU A 955 -19.74 -13.99 -37.06
C LEU A 955 -21.23 -14.27 -37.26
N GLU A 956 -21.83 -13.72 -38.32
CA GLU A 956 -23.25 -13.93 -38.64
C GLU A 956 -23.52 -15.41 -38.98
N TYR A 957 -22.65 -16.06 -39.76
CA TYR A 957 -22.84 -17.47 -40.13
C TYR A 957 -22.61 -18.42 -38.95
N ALA A 958 -21.63 -18.15 -38.08
CA ALA A 958 -21.43 -18.90 -36.84
C ALA A 958 -22.64 -18.83 -35.91
N LYS A 959 -23.19 -17.62 -35.70
CA LYS A 959 -24.44 -17.43 -34.94
C LYS A 959 -25.63 -18.14 -35.59
N ALA A 960 -25.76 -18.09 -36.92
CA ALA A 960 -26.81 -18.79 -37.66
C ALA A 960 -26.71 -20.33 -37.57
N LYS A 961 -25.52 -20.88 -37.29
CA LYS A 961 -25.29 -22.31 -37.03
C LYS A 961 -25.45 -22.71 -35.56
N GLY A 962 -25.80 -21.76 -34.68
CA GLY A 962 -25.97 -22.02 -33.25
C GLY A 962 -24.67 -22.17 -32.47
N LEU A 963 -23.55 -21.68 -33.01
CA LEU A 963 -22.28 -21.60 -32.28
C LEU A 963 -22.33 -20.44 -31.27
N ASP A 964 -21.81 -20.67 -30.06
CA ASP A 964 -21.63 -19.62 -29.06
C ASP A 964 -20.38 -18.78 -29.41
N THR A 965 -20.59 -17.50 -29.73
CA THR A 965 -19.54 -16.57 -30.16
C THR A 965 -19.14 -15.54 -29.11
N GLY A 966 -19.54 -15.71 -27.84
CA GLY A 966 -19.27 -14.73 -26.78
C GLY A 966 -19.78 -13.31 -27.11
N SER A 967 -19.09 -12.27 -26.61
CA SER A 967 -19.42 -10.86 -26.84
C SER A 967 -18.97 -10.30 -28.20
N SER A 968 -18.36 -11.12 -29.06
CA SER A 968 -17.73 -10.69 -30.33
C SER A 968 -18.59 -9.75 -31.18
N HIS A 969 -17.98 -8.64 -31.58
CA HIS A 969 -18.66 -7.47 -32.14
C HIS A 969 -18.10 -7.09 -33.53
N HIS A 970 -18.29 -7.98 -34.52
CA HIS A 970 -17.89 -7.81 -35.92
C HIS A 970 -16.40 -7.50 -36.18
N THR A 971 -15.54 -7.74 -35.19
CA THR A 971 -14.08 -7.66 -35.33
C THR A 971 -13.54 -8.94 -35.98
N PRO A 972 -12.30 -8.96 -36.51
CA PRO A 972 -11.66 -10.15 -37.05
C PRO A 972 -11.20 -11.15 -35.97
N ILE A 973 -11.80 -11.10 -34.78
CA ILE A 973 -11.56 -12.02 -33.67
C ILE A 973 -12.94 -12.58 -33.29
N VAL A 974 -13.18 -13.84 -33.64
CA VAL A 974 -14.42 -14.53 -33.29
C VAL A 974 -14.05 -15.74 -32.43
N PRO A 975 -14.31 -15.71 -31.11
CA PRO A 975 -14.21 -16.89 -30.28
C PRO A 975 -15.36 -17.84 -30.62
N ILE A 976 -15.15 -19.14 -30.42
CA ILE A 976 -16.20 -20.14 -30.31
C ILE A 976 -16.06 -20.77 -28.93
N ILE A 977 -17.00 -20.48 -28.04
CA ILE A 977 -16.97 -20.94 -26.65
C ILE A 977 -17.33 -22.43 -26.62
N THR A 978 -16.47 -23.23 -25.99
CA THR A 978 -16.62 -24.69 -25.85
C THR A 978 -16.88 -25.13 -24.41
N GLY A 979 -16.62 -24.24 -23.44
CA GLY A 979 -16.78 -24.43 -22.01
C GLY A 979 -15.63 -25.21 -21.38
N ASP A 980 -15.45 -26.46 -21.81
CA ASP A 980 -14.49 -27.41 -21.24
C ASP A 980 -13.15 -27.45 -22.00
N SER A 981 -12.04 -27.43 -21.27
CA SER A 981 -10.69 -27.44 -21.85
C SER A 981 -10.42 -28.68 -22.72
N ALA A 982 -10.93 -29.87 -22.34
CA ALA A 982 -10.75 -31.08 -23.15
C ALA A 982 -11.60 -31.06 -24.44
N ARG A 983 -12.77 -30.43 -24.44
CA ARG A 983 -13.61 -30.19 -25.62
C ARG A 983 -12.93 -29.21 -26.58
N ALA A 984 -12.35 -28.11 -26.09
CA ALA A 984 -11.55 -27.18 -26.90
C ALA A 984 -10.40 -27.90 -27.62
N ILE A 985 -9.60 -28.67 -26.87
CA ILE A 985 -8.48 -29.46 -27.39
C ILE A 985 -8.94 -30.45 -28.47
N LYS A 986 -10.00 -31.22 -28.21
CA LYS A 986 -10.56 -32.20 -29.16
C LYS A 986 -11.17 -31.55 -30.39
N LEU A 987 -11.76 -30.36 -30.28
CA LEU A 987 -12.32 -29.65 -31.41
C LEU A 987 -11.21 -29.11 -32.31
N SER A 988 -10.21 -28.42 -31.74
CA SER A 988 -9.02 -27.96 -32.48
C SER A 988 -8.32 -29.11 -33.22
N HIS A 989 -8.12 -30.26 -32.56
CA HIS A 989 -7.50 -31.43 -33.21
C HIS A 989 -8.34 -32.02 -34.35
N ARG A 990 -9.67 -32.05 -34.23
CA ARG A 990 -10.56 -32.53 -35.30
C ARG A 990 -10.65 -31.55 -36.47
N LEU A 991 -10.70 -30.25 -36.21
CA LEU A 991 -10.61 -29.20 -37.22
C LEU A 991 -9.27 -29.26 -37.97
N PHE A 992 -8.16 -29.46 -37.25
CA PHE A 992 -6.83 -29.64 -37.84
C PHE A 992 -6.79 -30.86 -38.76
N LYS A 993 -7.33 -32.02 -38.35
CA LYS A 993 -7.45 -33.19 -39.22
C LYS A 993 -8.25 -32.90 -40.51
N ASN A 994 -9.27 -32.05 -40.43
CA ASN A 994 -10.08 -31.59 -41.55
C ASN A 994 -9.50 -30.35 -42.28
N GLY A 995 -8.22 -30.03 -42.07
CA GLY A 995 -7.52 -29.00 -42.85
C GLY A 995 -7.73 -27.56 -42.38
N ILE A 996 -8.19 -27.34 -41.14
CA ILE A 996 -8.40 -26.01 -40.54
C ILE A 996 -7.46 -25.85 -39.35
N ASP A 997 -6.54 -24.88 -39.42
CA ASP A 997 -5.68 -24.53 -38.28
C ASP A 997 -6.33 -23.43 -37.43
N VAL A 998 -6.66 -23.79 -36.19
CA VAL A 998 -7.18 -22.90 -35.15
C VAL A 998 -6.79 -23.45 -33.78
N HIS A 999 -6.33 -22.59 -32.88
CA HIS A 999 -5.75 -23.00 -31.59
C HIS A 999 -6.75 -22.89 -30.43
N PRO A 1000 -6.70 -23.82 -29.45
CA PRO A 1000 -7.51 -23.72 -28.24
C PRO A 1000 -6.91 -22.74 -27.24
N ILE A 1001 -7.78 -22.07 -26.49
CA ILE A 1001 -7.46 -21.30 -25.28
C ILE A 1001 -8.14 -22.02 -24.12
N MET A 1002 -7.36 -22.33 -23.08
CA MET A 1002 -7.72 -23.23 -22.00
C MET A 1002 -7.12 -22.76 -20.67
N SER A 1003 -7.56 -23.34 -19.56
CA SER A 1003 -7.03 -23.04 -18.22
C SER A 1003 -5.51 -23.25 -18.15
N PRO A 1004 -4.75 -22.35 -17.48
CA PRO A 1004 -5.18 -21.20 -16.69
C PRO A 1004 -5.30 -19.88 -17.47
N HIS A 1005 -5.22 -19.89 -18.81
CA HIS A 1005 -5.29 -18.65 -19.61
C HIS A 1005 -6.70 -18.05 -19.70
N VAL A 1006 -7.72 -18.88 -19.47
CA VAL A 1006 -9.12 -18.51 -19.20
C VAL A 1006 -9.63 -19.40 -18.05
N PRO A 1007 -10.66 -18.99 -17.29
CA PRO A 1007 -11.28 -19.84 -16.28
C PRO A 1007 -11.76 -21.19 -16.84
N GLU A 1008 -11.77 -22.23 -16.00
CA GLU A 1008 -12.41 -23.50 -16.38
C GLU A 1008 -13.92 -23.30 -16.48
N GLY A 1009 -14.52 -23.69 -17.61
CA GLY A 1009 -15.88 -23.28 -18.00
C GLY A 1009 -15.91 -22.21 -19.10
N GLU A 1010 -14.77 -21.58 -19.42
CA GLU A 1010 -14.66 -20.54 -20.47
C GLU A 1010 -13.71 -20.91 -21.63
N ALA A 1011 -13.32 -22.18 -21.73
CA ALA A 1011 -12.41 -22.66 -22.76
C ALA A 1011 -13.01 -22.47 -24.16
N ARG A 1012 -12.19 -22.02 -25.12
CA ARG A 1012 -12.66 -21.53 -26.43
C ARG A 1012 -11.65 -21.74 -27.55
N LEU A 1013 -12.12 -21.76 -28.80
CA LEU A 1013 -11.26 -21.61 -29.97
C LEU A 1013 -11.33 -20.15 -30.45
N ARG A 1014 -10.21 -19.49 -30.76
CA ARG A 1014 -10.23 -18.12 -31.31
C ARG A 1014 -9.89 -18.15 -32.79
N PHE A 1015 -10.85 -17.75 -33.62
CA PHE A 1015 -10.67 -17.60 -35.06
C PHE A 1015 -10.23 -16.17 -35.37
N PHE A 1016 -9.09 -16.04 -36.05
CA PHE A 1016 -8.57 -14.78 -36.56
C PHE A 1016 -8.82 -14.68 -38.07
N ILE A 1017 -9.61 -13.68 -38.48
CA ILE A 1017 -10.04 -13.48 -39.86
C ILE A 1017 -9.07 -12.53 -40.58
N THR A 1018 -8.80 -12.75 -41.87
CA THR A 1018 -8.00 -11.87 -42.73
C THR A 1018 -8.81 -11.36 -43.93
N SER A 1019 -8.43 -10.23 -44.51
CA SER A 1019 -9.01 -9.61 -45.73
C SER A 1019 -8.97 -10.53 -46.95
N GLU A 1020 -8.09 -11.53 -46.91
CA GLU A 1020 -7.84 -12.44 -48.03
C GLU A 1020 -8.65 -13.74 -47.91
N HIS A 1021 -9.31 -14.01 -46.78
CA HIS A 1021 -10.16 -15.19 -46.64
C HIS A 1021 -11.29 -15.17 -47.66
N THR A 1022 -11.51 -16.29 -48.33
CA THR A 1022 -12.64 -16.46 -49.24
C THR A 1022 -13.90 -16.86 -48.48
N LYS A 1023 -15.07 -16.49 -49.00
CA LYS A 1023 -16.36 -16.97 -48.48
C LYS A 1023 -16.39 -18.50 -48.33
N GLY A 1024 -15.85 -19.25 -49.29
CA GLY A 1024 -15.81 -20.71 -49.24
C GLY A 1024 -14.96 -21.27 -48.09
N GLN A 1025 -13.84 -20.62 -47.75
CA GLN A 1025 -13.03 -20.97 -46.58
C GLN A 1025 -13.76 -20.68 -45.25
N ILE A 1026 -14.45 -19.55 -45.17
CA ILE A 1026 -15.27 -19.17 -44.01
C ILE A 1026 -16.44 -20.12 -43.83
N ASP A 1027 -17.22 -20.37 -44.89
CA ASP A 1027 -18.36 -21.29 -44.90
C ASP A 1027 -17.90 -22.69 -44.40
N TYR A 1028 -16.83 -23.23 -45.01
CA TYR A 1028 -16.28 -24.54 -44.65
C TYR A 1028 -15.80 -24.60 -43.19
N ALA A 1029 -15.10 -23.57 -42.70
CA ALA A 1029 -14.60 -23.54 -41.33
C ALA A 1029 -15.73 -23.50 -40.30
N VAL A 1030 -16.76 -22.68 -40.54
CA VAL A 1030 -17.95 -22.61 -39.68
C VAL A 1030 -18.75 -23.91 -39.74
N ASP A 1031 -18.98 -24.48 -40.93
CA ASP A 1031 -19.69 -25.75 -41.08
C ASP A 1031 -18.98 -26.92 -40.39
N GLN A 1032 -17.66 -27.02 -40.54
CA GLN A 1032 -16.87 -28.04 -39.83
C GLN A 1032 -16.87 -27.80 -38.31
N THR A 1033 -16.82 -26.56 -37.85
CA THR A 1033 -16.89 -26.25 -36.41
C THR A 1033 -18.23 -26.67 -35.82
N ALA A 1034 -19.34 -26.33 -36.48
CA ALA A 1034 -20.69 -26.72 -36.05
C ALA A 1034 -20.96 -28.24 -36.16
N GLN A 1035 -20.36 -28.93 -37.13
CA GLN A 1035 -20.48 -30.38 -37.28
C GLN A 1035 -19.68 -31.17 -36.22
N LEU A 1036 -18.56 -30.61 -35.75
CA LEU A 1036 -17.63 -31.30 -34.85
C LEU A 1036 -17.80 -30.94 -33.37
N LEU A 1037 -18.37 -29.77 -33.03
CA LEU A 1037 -18.54 -29.30 -31.66
C LEU A 1037 -19.46 -30.20 -30.82
#